data_AF-A0A5S6R2A0-F1
#
_entry.id   AF-A0A5S6R2A0-F1
#
_cell.length_a   1.000
_cell.length_b   1.000
_cell.length_c   1.000
_cell.angle_alpha   90.00
_cell.angle_beta   90.00
_cell.angle_gamma   90.00
#
_symmetry.space_group_name_H-M   'P 1'
#
loop_
_entity.id
_entity.type
_entity.pdbx_description
1 polymer ?
#
loop_
_entity_poly.entity_id
_entity_poly.type
_entity_poly.pdbx_seq_one_letter_code
_entity_poly.pdbx_strand_id
1 'polypeptide(L)'
;MPLFDELSNPVKWVCTLAKDTQLNWHKLLLQYATELPRRPPCSLTRTFLQNIDNGRSSYADVPCLDETRIKLANPRNGNDYIHASWVKLPNVSCNFILTQAPTKETAEDFWNMVWQEKVTLIICLSKFIEGGKKAGFEYWPTSCGNEHRQKHGHIHMRNIGVRNTPTMALTILETVHESTKGRKNVMHYMYMDWVDHRTPVCVHNFLNLIEYIDNEVKNIKQPGIPTVLVHCTAGTDRSGTLVALRALIGAVNAGETPCIPAVVAQVRQQRAMAVHFIEQYAFIHYALITYIVNNCVLPQQWKDDILAKVSYLCGNVPTKPSCDLCAKTRRKSTAGKDLGEQSNKQSKRKIFASFVGLTMHGCHRTLLFGLRRRLLLVYRRSGGSSKGHDAIAQTSDSSSPSDTLPVEVKSISRGLFANRVDRSVLVYPEFEESDDLAEVEKLAEKVRNLIRSKVDSADMDRNRRIPEDVLRSFKTLGLYGLNIPKEFGGLALCTKASSKLYAELGLDLSLFTTVFVQNELVGKAITTFGSNEQKRRYLPLLAAGSISGAVCLHEDACGEDIGRSETKVVVSENGGTAVLRGTKTWVTNGALADVLIVAAKLDNGKQSDPSTAGKLSTFLLDRKNCAGLKVVKRQNTTGLRALEIVDLHFDDVPISLDCLLHKEGKGFEVSLTISDEGRHHFAAVAAAFLKRLLSVAAEHCNRRSHFGVTLAESNFVQERFAAVSLDIFALETIAYYISGYRDDDPSRDYTTDGSIAHLLARSAVRAGLITIMEVFGAAASTTDLEFERLLRDVTTWSSFLGSNDWLVGKIATSGLVAWAETSSEDLHKQGRPDDYPWHVFKTRFLSKDIFSDSFKLKHRLNEHVHPSLTDACRFIEEVMYKLEHIIRTQLHFKGKAIEDDCFTLRRLCEVGSSIFVMLAAVSRSSRSYCIGLKNSDLEVYMAHALCALLRKNALHIMTELVHGGLYGLENEDLMRRRIAGAVATANGYPIVSPLEKNCWKTMVNVTKGILVTCDPAMKQFLLHLDETIALGFKFILKDLDETHVFISADSVSTLSQKIDTLMESLSPDIAEK
;
A
#
# COMPACT_ATOMS: atom_id res chain seq x y z
N MET A 1 1.53 54.27 -4.65
CA MET A 1 1.93 52.87 -4.93
C MET A 1 1.45 52.54 -6.31
N PRO A 2 2.25 51.89 -7.17
CA PRO A 2 1.78 51.50 -8.50
C PRO A 2 0.56 50.59 -8.38
N LEU A 3 -0.41 50.76 -9.28
CA LEU A 3 -1.55 49.84 -9.41
C LEU A 3 -1.00 48.44 -9.79
N PHE A 4 -1.70 47.36 -9.43
CA PHE A 4 -1.22 45.98 -9.70
C PHE A 4 -0.85 45.76 -11.17
N ASP A 5 -1.51 46.48 -12.09
CA ASP A 5 -1.26 46.43 -13.53
C ASP A 5 0.05 47.11 -13.98
N GLU A 6 0.62 48.00 -13.17
CA GLU A 6 1.90 48.68 -13.43
C GLU A 6 3.13 47.86 -12.96
N LEU A 7 2.91 46.71 -12.30
CA LEU A 7 3.98 45.81 -11.87
C LEU A 7 4.55 45.01 -13.04
N SER A 8 5.86 44.73 -13.00
CA SER A 8 6.49 43.83 -13.97
C SER A 8 5.91 42.41 -13.89
N ASN A 9 5.92 41.68 -15.00
CA ASN A 9 5.36 40.33 -15.05
C ASN A 9 6.00 39.35 -14.03
N PRO A 10 7.32 39.37 -13.76
CA PRO A 10 7.91 38.57 -12.69
C PRO A 10 7.35 38.92 -11.31
N VAL A 11 7.15 40.21 -11.03
CA VAL A 11 6.60 40.68 -9.75
C VAL A 11 5.14 40.27 -9.61
N LYS A 12 4.32 40.42 -10.67
CA LYS A 12 2.94 39.91 -10.72
C LYS A 12 2.90 38.41 -10.45
N TRP A 13 3.79 37.63 -11.04
CA TRP A 13 3.86 36.17 -10.84
C TRP A 13 4.08 35.80 -9.37
N VAL A 14 5.08 36.39 -8.71
CA VAL A 14 5.34 36.12 -7.29
C VAL A 14 4.20 36.63 -6.40
N CYS A 15 3.61 37.78 -6.70
CA CYS A 15 2.46 38.29 -5.95
C CYS A 15 1.21 37.41 -6.08
N THR A 16 0.94 36.85 -7.27
CA THR A 16 -0.15 35.89 -7.49
C THR A 16 0.12 34.57 -6.74
N LEU A 17 1.36 34.08 -6.79
CA LEU A 17 1.78 32.92 -6.01
C LEU A 17 1.55 33.12 -4.51
N ALA A 18 1.81 34.33 -4.00
CA ALA A 18 1.57 34.71 -2.61
C ALA A 18 0.09 35.00 -2.28
N LYS A 19 -0.79 35.14 -3.27
CA LYS A 19 -2.25 35.26 -3.07
C LYS A 19 -2.95 33.89 -3.08
N ASP A 20 -2.34 32.88 -3.69
CA ASP A 20 -2.89 31.52 -3.74
C ASP A 20 -2.79 30.83 -2.36
N THR A 21 -3.89 30.87 -1.60
CA THR A 21 -4.01 30.23 -0.28
C THR A 21 -4.03 28.70 -0.34
N GLN A 22 -4.15 28.11 -1.53
CA GLN A 22 -4.14 26.67 -1.75
C GLN A 22 -2.80 26.12 -2.23
N LEU A 23 -1.84 26.99 -2.59
CA LEU A 23 -0.52 26.56 -3.00
C LEU A 23 0.26 25.99 -1.79
N ASN A 24 0.35 24.67 -1.76
CA ASN A 24 1.03 23.92 -0.72
C ASN A 24 1.91 22.82 -1.36
N TRP A 25 2.66 22.10 -0.51
CA TRP A 25 3.53 21.01 -0.94
C TRP A 25 2.81 19.96 -1.81
N HIS A 26 1.53 19.70 -1.55
CA HIS A 26 0.73 18.75 -2.32
C HIS A 26 0.44 19.22 -3.76
N LYS A 27 0.13 20.50 -3.96
CA LYS A 27 -0.08 21.09 -5.29
C LYS A 27 1.21 21.12 -6.12
N LEU A 28 2.34 21.42 -5.47
CA LEU A 28 3.65 21.38 -6.11
C LEU A 28 4.04 19.95 -6.54
N LEU A 29 3.80 18.97 -5.66
CA LEU A 29 3.97 17.55 -5.96
C LEU A 29 3.09 17.10 -7.13
N LEU A 30 1.84 17.56 -7.18
CA LEU A 30 0.92 17.27 -8.27
C LEU A 30 1.49 17.78 -9.60
N GLN A 31 1.85 19.07 -9.66
CA GLN A 31 2.44 19.69 -10.84
C GLN A 31 3.70 18.94 -11.30
N TYR A 32 4.59 18.60 -10.37
CA TYR A 32 5.79 17.81 -10.67
C TYR A 32 5.45 16.43 -11.28
N ALA A 33 4.42 15.75 -10.76
CA ALA A 33 4.05 14.40 -11.18
C ALA A 33 3.21 14.35 -12.47
N THR A 34 2.46 15.41 -12.79
CA THR A 34 1.50 15.43 -13.92
C THR A 34 1.96 16.27 -15.11
N GLU A 35 2.72 17.33 -14.90
CA GLU A 35 3.07 18.29 -15.96
C GLU A 35 4.43 18.03 -16.60
N LEU A 36 5.31 17.24 -15.96
CA LEU A 36 6.66 16.97 -16.48
C LEU A 36 6.71 15.69 -17.33
N PRO A 37 7.47 15.68 -18.45
CA PRO A 37 7.73 14.48 -19.24
C PRO A 37 8.31 13.36 -18.36
N ARG A 38 7.78 12.15 -18.54
CA ARG A 38 8.23 10.93 -17.86
C ARG A 38 9.42 10.29 -18.59
N ARG A 39 9.84 9.10 -18.13
CA ARG A 39 10.88 8.31 -18.79
C ARG A 39 10.51 8.10 -20.27
N PRO A 40 11.40 8.41 -21.21
CA PRO A 40 11.14 8.23 -22.64
C PRO A 40 11.01 6.74 -22.99
N PRO A 41 10.20 6.38 -24.00
CA PRO A 41 10.11 5.01 -24.49
C PRO A 41 11.45 4.54 -25.10
N CYS A 42 11.70 3.23 -25.05
CA CYS A 42 12.94 2.61 -25.55
C CYS A 42 13.24 2.92 -27.03
N SER A 43 12.20 3.24 -27.81
CA SER A 43 12.34 3.63 -29.22
C SER A 43 13.15 4.91 -29.43
N LEU A 44 13.20 5.81 -28.43
CA LEU A 44 13.93 7.07 -28.49
C LEU A 44 15.34 6.99 -27.88
N THR A 45 15.74 5.82 -27.38
CA THR A 45 16.99 5.62 -26.62
C THR A 45 17.74 4.37 -27.07
N ARG A 46 17.63 4.00 -28.36
CA ARG A 46 18.17 2.75 -28.91
C ARG A 46 19.70 2.72 -28.82
N THR A 47 20.36 3.83 -29.15
CA THR A 47 21.84 3.89 -29.11
C THR A 47 22.35 3.79 -27.67
N PHE A 48 21.62 4.38 -26.72
CA PHE A 48 21.92 4.25 -25.29
C PHE A 48 21.85 2.78 -24.85
N LEU A 49 20.75 2.09 -25.15
CA LEU A 49 20.54 0.68 -24.75
C LEU A 49 21.65 -0.24 -25.30
N GLN A 50 22.12 0.00 -26.51
CA GLN A 50 23.25 -0.74 -27.13
C GLN A 50 24.60 -0.50 -26.44
N ASN A 51 24.70 0.53 -25.59
CA ASN A 51 25.96 0.99 -24.98
C ASN A 51 25.95 0.96 -23.44
N ILE A 52 24.91 0.37 -22.83
CA ILE A 52 24.85 0.17 -21.37
C ILE A 52 25.97 -0.78 -20.92
N ASP A 53 26.12 -1.92 -21.59
CA ASP A 53 27.06 -2.97 -21.17
C ASP A 53 28.52 -2.72 -21.59
N ASN A 54 28.74 -1.71 -22.44
CA ASN A 54 30.06 -1.39 -23.00
C ASN A 54 30.88 -0.42 -22.13
N GLY A 55 30.44 -0.13 -20.90
CA GLY A 55 31.12 0.77 -19.97
C GLY A 55 31.12 2.26 -20.38
N ARG A 56 30.32 2.64 -21.39
CA ARG A 56 30.18 4.02 -21.87
C ARG A 56 29.07 4.82 -21.20
N SER A 57 28.29 4.16 -20.35
CA SER A 57 27.24 4.76 -19.52
C SER A 57 27.42 4.29 -18.08
N SER A 58 27.42 5.22 -17.13
CA SER A 58 27.60 4.85 -15.70
C SER A 58 26.31 4.40 -15.02
N TYR A 59 25.16 4.63 -15.67
CA TYR A 59 23.82 4.43 -15.12
C TYR A 59 22.88 3.86 -16.18
N ALA A 60 22.42 2.61 -15.99
CA ALA A 60 21.46 1.94 -16.88
C ALA A 60 20.05 2.54 -16.80
N ASP A 61 19.74 3.17 -15.67
CA ASP A 61 18.44 3.78 -15.39
C ASP A 61 18.33 5.24 -15.87
N VAL A 62 19.40 5.83 -16.42
CA VAL A 62 19.45 7.21 -16.91
C VAL A 62 19.57 7.22 -18.44
N PRO A 63 18.46 7.35 -19.20
CA PRO A 63 18.50 7.24 -20.65
C PRO A 63 19.19 8.43 -21.32
N CYS A 64 19.88 8.16 -22.44
CA CYS A 64 20.35 9.19 -23.37
C CYS A 64 19.50 9.16 -24.64
N LEU A 65 18.90 10.29 -25.00
CA LEU A 65 17.99 10.40 -26.14
C LEU A 65 18.79 10.39 -27.46
N ASP A 66 18.36 9.58 -28.43
CA ASP A 66 19.02 9.45 -29.72
C ASP A 66 18.99 10.75 -30.55
N GLU A 67 17.95 11.57 -30.38
CA GLU A 67 17.74 12.81 -31.12
C GLU A 67 18.71 13.92 -30.70
N THR A 68 18.94 14.06 -29.40
CA THR A 68 19.72 15.18 -28.83
C THR A 68 21.12 14.76 -28.37
N ARG A 69 21.47 13.47 -28.44
CA ARG A 69 22.82 13.01 -28.08
C ARG A 69 23.89 13.64 -28.95
N ILE A 70 25.07 13.82 -28.36
CA ILE A 70 26.27 14.21 -29.11
C ILE A 70 26.86 12.96 -29.76
N LYS A 71 27.27 13.12 -31.03
CA LYS A 71 27.96 12.09 -31.80
C LYS A 71 29.43 12.49 -31.91
N LEU A 72 30.33 11.60 -31.55
CA LEU A 72 31.76 11.85 -31.67
C LEU A 72 32.17 11.81 -33.15
N ALA A 73 32.81 12.87 -33.64
CA ALA A 73 33.25 12.95 -35.04
C ALA A 73 34.38 11.97 -35.36
N ASN A 74 35.24 11.68 -34.38
CA ASN A 74 36.35 10.74 -34.49
C ASN A 74 36.21 9.66 -33.40
N PRO A 75 35.33 8.66 -33.59
CA PRO A 75 34.98 7.70 -32.55
C PRO A 75 36.08 6.66 -32.29
N ARG A 76 36.39 6.40 -31.01
CA ARG A 76 37.24 5.27 -30.64
C ARG A 76 36.53 3.96 -30.97
N ASN A 77 37.19 3.07 -31.73
CA ASN A 77 36.70 1.76 -32.13
C ASN A 77 35.39 1.80 -32.97
N GLY A 78 35.15 2.88 -33.71
CA GLY A 78 33.98 3.01 -34.59
C GLY A 78 32.66 3.31 -33.88
N ASN A 79 32.66 3.48 -32.55
CA ASN A 79 31.46 3.76 -31.76
C ASN A 79 31.38 5.27 -31.41
N ASP A 80 30.39 5.95 -31.99
CA ASP A 80 30.17 7.41 -31.86
C ASP A 80 29.51 7.84 -30.54
N TYR A 81 29.20 6.89 -29.66
CA TYR A 81 28.40 7.13 -28.49
C TYR A 81 29.21 7.73 -27.33
N ILE A 82 28.71 8.85 -26.81
CA ILE A 82 29.04 9.44 -25.52
C ILE A 82 27.73 9.83 -24.82
N HIS A 83 27.63 9.61 -23.50
CA HIS A 83 26.42 9.91 -22.73
C HIS A 83 26.30 11.42 -22.42
N ALA A 84 26.10 12.21 -23.48
CA ALA A 84 26.00 13.65 -23.45
C ALA A 84 24.90 14.12 -24.40
N SER A 85 24.15 15.15 -24.00
CA SER A 85 23.02 15.68 -24.79
C SER A 85 23.13 17.19 -24.94
N TRP A 86 22.79 17.68 -26.13
CA TRP A 86 22.54 19.10 -26.36
C TRP A 86 21.30 19.55 -25.61
N VAL A 87 21.38 20.70 -24.93
CA VAL A 87 20.23 21.37 -24.32
C VAL A 87 20.24 22.84 -24.73
N LYS A 88 19.20 23.25 -25.44
CA LYS A 88 18.97 24.63 -25.88
C LYS A 88 17.71 25.14 -25.20
N LEU A 89 17.80 26.32 -24.60
CA LEU A 89 16.70 26.98 -23.91
C LEU A 89 16.56 28.42 -24.40
N PRO A 90 15.37 29.01 -24.33
CA PRO A 90 15.19 30.43 -24.58
C PRO A 90 15.86 31.28 -23.47
N ASN A 91 16.07 32.56 -23.75
CA ASN A 91 16.54 33.55 -22.77
C ASN A 91 17.89 33.22 -22.10
N VAL A 92 18.72 32.43 -22.78
CA VAL A 92 20.11 32.16 -22.40
C VAL A 92 21.05 32.50 -23.55
N SER A 93 22.17 33.15 -23.24
CA SER A 93 23.18 33.59 -24.21
C SER A 93 24.17 32.49 -24.65
N CYS A 94 23.92 31.23 -24.30
CA CYS A 94 24.80 30.10 -24.62
C CYS A 94 24.00 28.81 -24.85
N ASN A 95 24.61 27.87 -25.58
CA ASN A 95 24.13 26.50 -25.71
C ASN A 95 24.73 25.63 -24.61
N PHE A 96 23.97 24.63 -24.13
CA PHE A 96 24.46 23.71 -23.10
C PHE A 96 24.72 22.32 -23.64
N ILE A 97 25.75 21.68 -23.07
CA ILE A 97 25.98 20.25 -23.15
C ILE A 97 25.82 19.68 -21.73
N LEU A 98 24.85 18.79 -21.53
CA LEU A 98 24.68 18.06 -20.27
C LEU A 98 25.20 16.64 -20.44
N THR A 99 26.18 16.27 -19.62
CA THR A 99 26.86 14.96 -19.70
C THR A 99 27.03 14.35 -18.32
N GLN A 100 27.13 13.02 -18.25
CA GLN A 100 27.61 12.33 -17.05
C GLN A 100 29.07 12.70 -16.75
N ALA A 101 29.51 12.46 -15.51
CA ALA A 101 30.90 12.62 -15.12
C ALA A 101 31.80 11.65 -15.91
N PRO A 102 32.98 12.08 -16.38
CA PRO A 102 33.91 11.20 -17.07
C PRO A 102 34.35 10.03 -16.20
N THR A 103 34.44 8.85 -16.80
CA THR A 103 35.05 7.66 -16.21
C THR A 103 36.44 7.44 -16.80
N LYS A 104 37.19 6.47 -16.28
CA LYS A 104 38.48 6.08 -16.85
C LYS A 104 38.35 5.68 -18.32
N GLU A 105 37.25 5.01 -18.66
CA GLU A 105 36.97 4.46 -19.98
C GLU A 105 36.52 5.52 -20.98
N THR A 106 35.87 6.60 -20.49
CA THR A 106 35.20 7.63 -21.31
C THR A 106 35.90 8.99 -21.29
N ALA A 107 36.98 9.17 -20.53
CA ALA A 107 37.70 10.44 -20.44
C ALA A 107 38.29 10.92 -21.78
N GLU A 108 38.73 9.99 -22.63
CA GLU A 108 39.16 10.29 -24.00
C GLU A 108 38.01 10.83 -24.85
N ASP A 109 36.88 10.11 -24.86
CA ASP A 109 35.66 10.52 -25.57
C ASP A 109 35.16 11.88 -25.10
N PHE A 110 35.22 12.14 -23.78
CA PHE A 110 34.87 13.42 -23.18
C PHE A 110 35.72 14.57 -23.70
N TRP A 111 37.04 14.41 -23.78
CA TRP A 111 37.92 15.47 -24.28
C TRP A 111 37.84 15.65 -25.79
N ASN A 112 37.59 14.58 -26.54
CA ASN A 112 37.27 14.66 -27.96
C ASN A 112 35.98 15.49 -28.19
N MET A 113 34.95 15.26 -27.38
CA MET A 113 33.73 16.07 -27.39
C MET A 113 34.00 17.54 -27.02
N VAL A 114 34.76 17.80 -25.95
CA VAL A 114 35.12 19.18 -25.52
C VAL A 114 35.84 19.93 -26.64
N TRP A 115 36.76 19.26 -27.33
CA TRP A 115 37.50 19.84 -28.44
C TRP A 115 36.62 20.07 -29.67
N GLN A 116 35.87 19.06 -30.12
CA GLN A 116 35.04 19.15 -31.34
C GLN A 116 33.94 20.20 -31.20
N GLU A 117 33.29 20.28 -30.02
CA GLU A 117 32.17 21.21 -29.77
C GLU A 117 32.64 22.59 -29.32
N LYS A 118 33.96 22.84 -29.40
CA LYS A 118 34.59 24.11 -29.05
C LYS A 118 34.14 24.60 -27.66
N VAL A 119 34.05 23.72 -26.68
CA VAL A 119 33.74 24.08 -25.28
C VAL A 119 34.89 24.89 -24.67
N THR A 120 34.60 26.09 -24.18
CA THR A 120 35.56 26.98 -23.47
C THR A 120 35.32 27.01 -21.96
N LEU A 121 34.12 26.61 -21.51
CA LEU A 121 33.69 26.66 -20.12
C LEU A 121 33.08 25.31 -19.70
N ILE A 122 33.63 24.71 -18.66
CA ILE A 122 33.16 23.46 -18.03
C ILE A 122 32.70 23.76 -16.61
N ILE A 123 31.47 23.37 -16.27
CA ILE A 123 30.88 23.45 -14.93
C ILE A 123 30.74 22.02 -14.38
N CYS A 124 31.54 21.71 -13.37
CA CYS A 124 31.54 20.46 -12.63
C CYS A 124 30.77 20.64 -11.32
N LEU A 125 29.66 19.90 -11.15
CA LEU A 125 28.79 19.97 -9.98
C LEU A 125 28.95 18.78 -9.02
N SER A 126 29.96 17.92 -9.24
CA SER A 126 30.25 16.72 -8.45
C SER A 126 31.68 16.68 -7.95
N LYS A 127 31.93 16.27 -6.70
CA LYS A 127 33.28 16.20 -6.15
C LYS A 127 33.94 14.86 -6.46
N PHE A 128 35.27 14.84 -6.49
CA PHE A 128 36.06 13.61 -6.60
C PHE A 128 35.98 12.72 -5.37
N ILE A 129 35.85 13.33 -4.20
CA ILE A 129 35.70 12.65 -2.92
C ILE A 129 34.41 13.16 -2.29
N GLU A 130 33.44 12.26 -2.14
CA GLU A 130 32.19 12.54 -1.47
C GLU A 130 32.03 11.56 -0.30
N GLY A 131 31.84 12.09 0.91
CA GLY A 131 31.70 11.27 2.12
C GLY A 131 32.89 10.37 2.45
N GLY A 132 34.12 10.74 2.03
CA GLY A 132 35.34 9.98 2.28
C GLY A 132 35.65 8.85 1.30
N LYS A 133 34.85 8.67 0.22
CA LYS A 133 35.12 7.71 -0.86
C LYS A 133 35.44 8.42 -2.17
N LYS A 134 36.35 7.85 -2.98
CA LYS A 134 36.66 8.31 -4.34
C LYS A 134 35.45 8.05 -5.25
N ALA A 135 34.70 9.10 -5.56
CA ALA A 135 33.44 9.06 -6.31
C ALA A 135 33.60 9.50 -7.79
N GLY A 136 34.71 10.16 -8.14
CA GLY A 136 34.97 10.64 -9.50
C GLY A 136 36.35 10.24 -10.05
N PHE A 137 36.47 10.23 -11.38
CA PHE A 137 37.72 10.03 -12.11
C PHE A 137 38.35 11.39 -12.44
N GLU A 138 39.63 11.57 -12.10
CA GLU A 138 40.39 12.79 -12.39
C GLU A 138 40.76 12.81 -13.88
N TYR A 139 39.96 13.53 -14.67
CA TYR A 139 40.13 13.66 -16.11
C TYR A 139 40.88 14.94 -16.53
N TRP A 140 41.39 15.72 -15.56
CA TRP A 140 42.19 16.92 -15.81
C TRP A 140 43.29 17.05 -14.75
N PRO A 141 44.40 17.75 -15.02
CA PRO A 141 45.47 17.96 -14.05
C PRO A 141 45.03 18.93 -12.95
N THR A 142 44.96 18.44 -11.70
CA THR A 142 44.54 19.27 -10.54
C THR A 142 45.63 20.21 -10.03
N SER A 143 46.91 19.88 -10.25
CA SER A 143 48.07 20.71 -9.86
C SER A 143 48.58 21.59 -11.00
N CYS A 144 48.95 22.84 -10.68
CA CYS A 144 49.56 23.78 -11.62
C CYS A 144 51.06 23.50 -11.78
N GLY A 145 51.60 23.55 -13.01
CA GLY A 145 53.02 23.34 -13.27
C GLY A 145 53.28 22.72 -14.65
N ASN A 146 54.50 22.88 -15.17
CA ASN A 146 54.86 22.33 -16.49
C ASN A 146 55.02 20.80 -16.47
N GLU A 147 55.29 20.25 -15.29
CA GLU A 147 55.45 18.84 -14.96
C GLU A 147 54.12 18.08 -14.84
N HIS A 148 52.99 18.78 -14.64
CA HIS A 148 51.66 18.17 -14.42
C HIS A 148 50.83 18.14 -15.71
N ARG A 149 51.27 17.37 -16.70
CA ARG A 149 50.57 17.18 -17.98
C ARG A 149 49.75 15.88 -17.97
N GLN A 150 48.54 15.94 -18.52
CA GLN A 150 47.72 14.76 -18.80
C GLN A 150 47.42 14.67 -20.30
N LYS A 151 47.30 13.43 -20.81
CA LYS A 151 46.94 13.13 -22.19
C LYS A 151 45.70 12.24 -22.20
N HIS A 152 44.68 12.66 -22.95
CA HIS A 152 43.48 11.87 -23.21
C HIS A 152 43.25 11.85 -24.73
N GLY A 153 43.48 10.70 -25.37
CA GLY A 153 43.49 10.59 -26.82
C GLY A 153 44.51 11.55 -27.46
N HIS A 154 44.07 12.35 -28.42
CA HIS A 154 44.90 13.35 -29.10
C HIS A 154 44.96 14.71 -28.39
N ILE A 155 44.36 14.84 -27.20
CA ILE A 155 44.33 16.11 -26.46
C ILE A 155 45.34 16.05 -25.32
N HIS A 156 46.30 16.96 -25.36
CA HIS A 156 47.22 17.24 -24.25
C HIS A 156 46.69 18.41 -23.46
N MET A 157 46.75 18.32 -22.13
CA MET A 157 46.32 19.40 -21.26
C MET A 157 47.26 19.61 -20.08
N ARG A 158 47.39 20.88 -19.69
CA ARG A 158 48.09 21.29 -18.47
C ARG A 158 47.29 22.35 -17.74
N ASN A 159 47.39 22.34 -16.43
CA ASN A 159 46.82 23.38 -15.58
C ASN A 159 47.80 24.55 -15.51
N ILE A 160 47.34 25.72 -15.95
CA ILE A 160 48.11 26.97 -15.99
C ILE A 160 47.67 27.98 -14.94
N GLY A 161 46.68 27.65 -14.10
CA GLY A 161 46.22 28.52 -13.04
C GLY A 161 45.05 27.95 -12.26
N VAL A 162 45.06 28.16 -10.94
CA VAL A 162 43.97 27.78 -10.03
C VAL A 162 43.55 28.98 -9.19
N ARG A 163 42.25 29.18 -9.01
CA ARG A 163 41.67 30.15 -8.07
C ARG A 163 40.59 29.46 -7.24
N ASN A 164 40.77 29.41 -5.92
CA ASN A 164 39.83 28.73 -5.02
C ASN A 164 39.09 29.76 -4.15
N THR A 165 37.80 29.52 -3.96
CA THR A 165 36.95 30.14 -2.94
C THR A 165 36.43 29.04 -2.01
N PRO A 166 35.83 29.39 -0.85
CA PRO A 166 35.25 28.37 0.03
C PRO A 166 34.16 27.50 -0.62
N THR A 167 33.52 27.98 -1.69
CA THR A 167 32.37 27.34 -2.33
C THR A 167 32.67 26.82 -3.73
N MET A 168 33.79 27.19 -4.35
CA MET A 168 34.13 26.84 -5.73
C MET A 168 35.65 26.77 -5.96
N ALA A 169 36.07 25.94 -6.92
CA ALA A 169 37.43 25.93 -7.44
C ALA A 169 37.42 26.21 -8.94
N LEU A 170 38.17 27.21 -9.40
CA LEU A 170 38.41 27.50 -10.81
C LEU A 170 39.79 26.98 -11.21
N THR A 171 39.85 26.21 -12.27
CA THR A 171 41.08 25.75 -12.92
C THR A 171 41.11 26.25 -14.37
N ILE A 172 42.23 26.81 -14.81
CA ILE A 172 42.45 27.21 -16.21
C ILE A 172 43.33 26.14 -16.86
N LEU A 173 42.77 25.47 -17.86
CA LEU A 173 43.42 24.39 -18.59
C LEU A 173 43.87 24.89 -19.95
N GLU A 174 45.17 24.83 -20.24
CA GLU A 174 45.65 24.95 -21.61
C GLU A 174 45.55 23.56 -22.26
N THR A 175 44.82 23.49 -23.38
CA THR A 175 44.60 22.27 -24.16
C THR A 175 45.24 22.41 -25.53
N VAL A 176 45.91 21.35 -25.99
CA VAL A 176 46.63 21.29 -27.27
C VAL A 176 46.27 20.00 -28.00
N HIS A 177 45.83 20.12 -29.24
CA HIS A 177 45.53 18.96 -30.07
C HIS A 177 46.78 18.47 -30.80
N GLU A 178 47.05 17.17 -30.74
CA GLU A 178 48.31 16.54 -31.17
C GLU A 178 48.55 16.69 -32.69
N SER A 179 47.53 16.41 -33.51
CA SER A 179 47.64 16.50 -34.99
C SER A 179 47.53 17.92 -35.53
N THR A 180 46.52 18.69 -35.12
CA THR A 180 46.29 20.05 -35.64
C THR A 180 47.19 21.12 -35.03
N LYS A 181 47.88 20.81 -33.92
CA LYS A 181 48.66 21.75 -33.10
C LYS A 181 47.87 22.96 -32.60
N GLY A 182 46.54 22.95 -32.74
CA GLY A 182 45.66 23.99 -32.21
C GLY A 182 45.79 24.09 -30.69
N ARG A 183 45.73 25.30 -30.15
CA ARG A 183 45.78 25.58 -28.70
C ARG A 183 44.54 26.31 -28.25
N LYS A 184 44.03 25.96 -27.07
CA LYS A 184 42.85 26.59 -26.50
C LYS A 184 42.86 26.55 -24.98
N ASN A 185 42.42 27.64 -24.35
CA ASN A 185 42.18 27.67 -22.91
C ASN A 185 40.74 27.24 -22.59
N VAL A 186 40.59 26.35 -21.62
CA VAL A 186 39.31 25.89 -21.09
C VAL A 186 39.24 26.24 -19.61
N MET A 187 38.22 27.00 -19.23
CA MET A 187 37.95 27.33 -17.84
C MET A 187 37.09 26.23 -17.23
N HIS A 188 37.54 25.67 -16.11
CA HIS A 188 36.87 24.58 -15.41
C HIS A 188 36.49 25.04 -14.01
N TYR A 189 35.20 25.18 -13.76
CA TYR A 189 34.64 25.50 -12.44
C TYR A 189 34.14 24.23 -11.78
N MET A 190 34.59 23.97 -10.56
CA MET A 190 34.06 22.92 -9.70
C MET A 190 33.31 23.54 -8.54
N TYR A 191 32.00 23.33 -8.47
CA TYR A 191 31.15 23.82 -7.38
C TYR A 191 31.20 22.86 -6.19
N MET A 192 31.59 23.37 -5.02
CA MET A 192 31.89 22.58 -3.83
C MET A 192 30.78 22.59 -2.78
N ASP A 193 29.71 23.37 -2.99
CA ASP A 193 28.64 23.58 -2.00
C ASP A 193 27.34 22.79 -2.32
N TRP A 194 27.48 21.66 -3.04
CA TRP A 194 26.39 20.74 -3.38
C TRP A 194 26.80 19.28 -3.13
N VAL A 195 26.07 18.60 -2.24
CA VAL A 195 26.24 17.16 -1.95
C VAL A 195 25.30 16.34 -2.85
N ASP A 196 25.72 15.16 -3.32
CA ASP A 196 24.94 14.35 -4.24
C ASP A 196 23.54 13.96 -3.71
N HIS A 197 22.58 13.85 -4.63
CA HIS A 197 21.15 13.56 -4.40
C HIS A 197 20.42 14.49 -3.42
N ARG A 198 20.94 15.69 -3.17
CA ARG A 198 20.27 16.74 -2.38
C ARG A 198 20.09 18.02 -3.19
N THR A 199 19.58 19.06 -2.55
CA THR A 199 19.56 20.44 -3.07
C THR A 199 20.86 21.16 -2.71
N PRO A 200 21.22 22.26 -3.38
CA PRO A 200 22.34 23.10 -2.95
C PRO A 200 22.22 23.49 -1.48
N VAL A 201 23.36 23.54 -0.79
CA VAL A 201 23.38 23.83 0.66
C VAL A 201 22.95 25.27 0.94
N CYS A 202 23.24 26.20 0.03
CA CYS A 202 22.89 27.61 0.16
C CYS A 202 22.37 28.16 -1.18
N VAL A 203 21.16 28.74 -1.17
CA VAL A 203 20.56 29.38 -2.36
C VAL A 203 21.44 30.52 -2.89
N HIS A 204 22.01 31.33 -2.00
CA HIS A 204 22.79 32.52 -2.38
C HIS A 204 24.11 32.15 -3.06
N ASN A 205 24.83 31.16 -2.52
CA ASN A 205 26.04 30.66 -3.17
C ASN A 205 25.73 30.06 -4.54
N PHE A 206 24.54 29.47 -4.71
CA PHE A 206 24.11 28.90 -5.97
C PHE A 206 23.69 29.95 -7.00
N LEU A 207 23.01 31.02 -6.57
CA LEU A 207 22.72 32.18 -7.44
C LEU A 207 24.01 32.88 -7.87
N ASN A 208 25.00 33.02 -6.98
CA ASN A 208 26.30 33.58 -7.32
C ASN A 208 27.00 32.74 -8.41
N LEU A 209 26.92 31.40 -8.34
CA LEU A 209 27.47 30.53 -9.40
C LEU A 209 26.87 30.88 -10.77
N ILE A 210 25.55 31.10 -10.85
CA ILE A 210 24.88 31.49 -12.11
C ILE A 210 25.43 32.83 -12.62
N GLU A 211 25.59 33.82 -11.73
CA GLU A 211 26.15 35.12 -12.09
C GLU A 211 27.60 35.02 -12.60
N TYR A 212 28.43 34.19 -11.97
CA TYR A 212 29.79 33.91 -12.47
C TYR A 212 29.75 33.30 -13.87
N ILE A 213 28.89 32.30 -14.11
CA ILE A 213 28.73 31.69 -15.43
C ILE A 213 28.33 32.75 -16.46
N ASP A 214 27.39 33.63 -16.13
CA ASP A 214 26.94 34.69 -17.03
C ASP A 214 28.04 35.69 -17.37
N ASN A 215 28.86 36.07 -16.39
CA ASN A 215 30.00 36.95 -16.62
C ASN A 215 31.08 36.29 -17.49
N GLU A 216 31.38 35.01 -17.26
CA GLU A 216 32.31 34.28 -18.12
C GLU A 216 31.77 34.15 -19.55
N VAL A 217 30.50 33.80 -19.72
CA VAL A 217 29.89 33.67 -21.05
C VAL A 217 29.95 34.98 -21.84
N LYS A 218 29.75 36.14 -21.19
CA LYS A 218 29.89 37.47 -21.82
C LYS A 218 31.32 37.75 -22.30
N ASN A 219 32.32 37.19 -21.62
CA ASN A 219 33.74 37.42 -21.94
C ASN A 219 34.29 36.47 -23.01
N ILE A 220 33.54 35.46 -23.44
CA ILE A 220 33.99 34.52 -24.47
C ILE A 220 33.95 35.18 -25.86
N LYS A 221 35.14 35.47 -26.40
CA LYS A 221 35.34 36.03 -27.75
C LYS A 221 35.45 34.92 -28.80
N GLN A 222 34.37 34.18 -29.07
CA GLN A 222 34.34 33.15 -30.13
C GLN A 222 33.23 33.42 -31.15
N PRO A 223 33.42 33.06 -32.44
CA PRO A 223 32.38 33.21 -33.45
C PRO A 223 31.23 32.23 -33.16
N GLY A 224 30.00 32.76 -33.11
CA GLY A 224 28.78 32.00 -32.83
C GLY A 224 28.35 32.02 -31.35
N ILE A 225 27.25 31.34 -31.05
CA ILE A 225 26.72 31.24 -29.68
C ILE A 225 27.66 30.38 -28.83
N PRO A 226 28.14 30.86 -27.66
CA PRO A 226 29.04 30.09 -26.82
C PRO A 226 28.47 28.75 -26.35
N THR A 227 29.32 27.74 -26.22
CA THR A 227 28.95 26.41 -25.67
C THR A 227 29.50 26.24 -24.26
N VAL A 228 28.61 25.92 -23.31
CA VAL A 228 28.94 25.61 -21.92
C VAL A 228 28.63 24.15 -21.63
N LEU A 229 29.61 23.41 -21.12
CA LEU A 229 29.43 22.02 -20.71
C LEU A 229 29.14 21.97 -19.21
N VAL A 230 28.07 21.30 -18.82
CA VAL A 230 27.68 21.09 -17.42
C VAL A 230 27.62 19.59 -17.13
N HIS A 231 28.33 19.14 -16.11
CA HIS A 231 28.25 17.76 -15.66
C HIS A 231 28.12 17.64 -14.14
N CYS A 232 27.50 16.54 -13.74
CA CYS A 232 27.45 16.01 -12.40
C CYS A 232 27.58 14.48 -12.51
N THR A 233 27.31 13.69 -11.48
CA THR A 233 27.48 12.22 -11.55
C THR A 233 26.79 11.60 -12.77
N ALA A 234 25.48 11.78 -12.92
CA ALA A 234 24.69 11.27 -14.06
C ALA A 234 24.39 12.32 -15.15
N GLY A 235 24.72 13.60 -14.91
CA GLY A 235 24.43 14.68 -15.87
C GLY A 235 22.96 15.04 -16.04
N THR A 236 22.09 14.70 -15.08
CA THR A 236 20.63 14.93 -15.16
C THR A 236 20.13 15.86 -14.06
N ASP A 237 20.42 15.55 -12.81
CA ASP A 237 19.78 16.16 -11.64
C ASP A 237 20.33 17.55 -11.32
N ARG A 238 21.57 17.61 -10.86
CA ARG A 238 22.26 18.86 -10.51
C ARG A 238 22.43 19.74 -11.76
N SER A 239 22.85 19.13 -12.86
CA SER A 239 23.03 19.81 -14.15
C SER A 239 21.71 20.39 -14.68
N GLY A 240 20.63 19.60 -14.67
CA GLY A 240 19.31 20.06 -15.12
C GLY A 240 18.76 21.18 -14.24
N THR A 241 18.97 21.09 -12.92
CA THR A 241 18.54 22.12 -11.97
C THR A 241 19.24 23.46 -12.22
N LEU A 242 20.57 23.45 -12.43
CA LEU A 242 21.34 24.67 -12.75
C LEU A 242 20.84 25.32 -14.05
N VAL A 243 20.71 24.52 -15.11
CA VAL A 243 20.37 25.00 -16.45
C VAL A 243 18.92 25.51 -16.51
N ALA A 244 17.98 24.81 -15.86
CA ALA A 244 16.59 25.26 -15.76
C ALA A 244 16.49 26.58 -14.97
N LEU A 245 17.14 26.67 -13.79
CA LEU A 245 17.10 27.89 -12.98
C LEU A 245 17.71 29.10 -13.72
N ARG A 246 18.82 28.90 -14.44
CA ARG A 246 19.43 29.98 -15.23
C ARG A 246 18.51 30.48 -16.34
N ALA A 247 17.85 29.59 -17.07
CA ALA A 247 16.90 30.01 -18.11
C ALA A 247 15.70 30.77 -17.53
N LEU A 248 15.21 30.35 -16.36
CA LEU A 248 14.14 31.05 -15.64
C LEU A 248 14.59 32.45 -15.18
N ILE A 249 15.82 32.59 -14.67
CA ILE A 249 16.40 33.90 -14.34
C ILE A 249 16.54 34.78 -15.59
N GLY A 250 16.95 34.21 -16.72
CA GLY A 250 16.99 34.89 -18.01
C GLY A 250 15.63 35.46 -18.41
N ALA A 251 14.56 34.65 -18.30
CA ALA A 251 13.19 35.08 -18.55
C ALA A 251 12.74 36.21 -17.60
N VAL A 252 13.07 36.11 -16.31
CA VAL A 252 12.81 37.17 -15.32
C VAL A 252 13.51 38.47 -15.70
N ASN A 253 14.78 38.40 -16.10
CA ASN A 253 15.57 39.57 -16.50
C ASN A 253 15.09 40.20 -17.82
N ALA A 254 14.47 39.41 -18.70
CA ALA A 254 13.78 39.89 -19.89
C ALA A 254 12.39 40.51 -19.60
N GLY A 255 11.92 40.47 -18.34
CA GLY A 255 10.61 40.98 -17.95
C GLY A 255 9.45 40.05 -18.28
N GLU A 256 9.72 38.77 -18.57
CA GLU A 256 8.71 37.76 -18.89
C GLU A 256 8.14 37.08 -17.63
N THR A 257 6.96 36.46 -17.75
CA THR A 257 6.40 35.62 -16.67
C THR A 257 7.13 34.28 -16.62
N PRO A 258 7.82 33.92 -15.52
CA PRO A 258 8.51 32.64 -15.45
C PRO A 258 7.53 31.45 -15.37
N CYS A 259 7.81 30.39 -16.12
CA CYS A 259 7.04 29.14 -16.11
C CYS A 259 7.95 27.94 -15.82
N ILE A 260 8.04 27.56 -14.55
CA ILE A 260 8.93 26.49 -14.08
C ILE A 260 8.61 25.13 -14.74
N PRO A 261 7.34 24.66 -14.80
CA PRO A 261 7.02 23.38 -15.43
C PRO A 261 7.45 23.32 -16.89
N ALA A 262 7.20 24.39 -17.65
CA ALA A 262 7.54 24.45 -19.08
C ALA A 262 9.04 24.38 -19.31
N VAL A 263 9.84 25.15 -18.55
CA VAL A 263 11.30 25.13 -18.70
C VAL A 263 11.87 23.76 -18.30
N VAL A 264 11.44 23.18 -17.19
CA VAL A 264 11.91 21.85 -16.76
C VAL A 264 11.48 20.77 -17.77
N ALA A 265 10.28 20.87 -18.34
CA ALA A 265 9.83 19.98 -19.40
C ALA A 265 10.70 20.08 -20.67
N GLN A 266 11.06 21.30 -21.10
CA GLN A 266 11.97 21.52 -22.23
C GLN A 266 13.36 20.93 -21.99
N VAL A 267 13.87 21.00 -20.75
CA VAL A 267 15.13 20.33 -20.39
C VAL A 267 14.95 18.82 -20.48
N ARG A 268 13.86 18.24 -19.94
CA ARG A 268 13.62 16.78 -19.98
C ARG A 268 13.46 16.20 -21.37
N GLN A 269 12.88 16.97 -22.30
CA GLN A 269 12.74 16.59 -23.70
C GLN A 269 14.10 16.48 -24.41
N GLN A 270 15.14 17.13 -23.90
CA GLN A 270 16.48 17.13 -24.49
C GLN A 270 17.49 16.32 -23.67
N ARG A 271 17.32 16.27 -22.34
CA ARG A 271 18.08 15.45 -21.39
C ARG A 271 17.09 14.71 -20.50
N ALA A 272 16.81 13.46 -20.86
CA ALA A 272 15.81 12.64 -20.18
C ALA A 272 16.02 12.62 -18.65
N MET A 273 14.91 12.65 -17.92
CA MET A 273 14.90 12.58 -16.45
C MET A 273 15.64 13.72 -15.72
N ALA A 274 15.97 14.84 -16.38
CA ALA A 274 16.52 16.01 -15.71
C ALA A 274 15.62 16.50 -14.56
N VAL A 275 16.23 16.93 -13.44
CA VAL A 275 15.54 17.29 -12.19
C VAL A 275 14.67 16.12 -11.68
N HIS A 276 15.28 14.99 -11.32
CA HIS A 276 14.57 13.77 -10.92
C HIS A 276 13.91 13.88 -9.53
N PHE A 277 14.46 14.68 -8.63
CA PHE A 277 13.99 14.78 -7.25
C PHE A 277 13.04 15.96 -7.05
N ILE A 278 11.92 15.74 -6.35
CA ILE A 278 10.95 16.80 -6.04
C ILE A 278 11.60 17.94 -5.25
N GLU A 279 12.56 17.64 -4.39
CA GLU A 279 13.26 18.63 -3.58
C GLU A 279 14.05 19.60 -4.47
N GLN A 280 14.60 19.13 -5.59
CA GLN A 280 15.30 19.97 -6.57
C GLN A 280 14.31 20.82 -7.37
N TYR A 281 13.17 20.26 -7.75
CA TYR A 281 12.08 21.01 -8.36
C TYR A 281 11.57 22.13 -7.43
N ALA A 282 11.32 21.81 -6.15
CA ALA A 282 10.96 22.77 -5.13
C ALA A 282 12.05 23.81 -4.87
N PHE A 283 13.32 23.41 -4.94
CA PHE A 283 14.45 24.33 -4.84
C PHE A 283 14.46 25.34 -5.99
N ILE A 284 14.13 24.96 -7.23
CA ILE A 284 14.01 25.91 -8.36
C ILE A 284 12.95 26.97 -8.05
N HIS A 285 11.78 26.57 -7.53
CA HIS A 285 10.75 27.50 -7.08
C HIS A 285 11.29 28.45 -6.01
N TYR A 286 11.90 27.91 -4.96
CA TYR A 286 12.39 28.71 -3.85
C TYR A 286 13.51 29.67 -4.28
N ALA A 287 14.46 29.21 -5.10
CA ALA A 287 15.58 30.01 -5.58
C ALA A 287 15.13 31.13 -6.51
N LEU A 288 14.18 30.87 -7.41
CA LEU A 288 13.64 31.86 -8.33
C LEU A 288 12.83 32.95 -7.60
N ILE A 289 11.98 32.56 -6.64
CA ILE A 289 11.25 33.50 -5.79
C ILE A 289 12.24 34.37 -5.00
N THR A 290 13.26 33.75 -4.40
CA THR A 290 14.34 34.46 -3.70
C THR A 290 15.03 35.46 -4.63
N TYR A 291 15.33 35.07 -5.88
CA TYR A 291 15.94 35.95 -6.86
C TYR A 291 15.06 37.18 -7.18
N ILE A 292 13.78 36.97 -7.46
CA ILE A 292 12.82 38.05 -7.78
C ILE A 292 12.65 39.00 -6.59
N VAL A 293 12.47 38.48 -5.37
CA VAL A 293 12.28 39.30 -4.16
C VAL A 293 13.49 40.21 -3.88
N ASN A 294 14.69 39.75 -4.21
CA ASN A 294 15.91 40.50 -3.95
C ASN A 294 16.29 41.47 -5.08
N ASN A 295 16.04 41.11 -6.34
CA ASN A 295 16.50 41.89 -7.50
C ASN A 295 15.40 42.76 -8.15
N CYS A 296 14.12 42.50 -7.89
CA CYS A 296 13.02 43.34 -8.38
C CYS A 296 12.57 44.38 -7.36
N VAL A 297 12.02 45.50 -7.86
CA VAL A 297 11.48 46.59 -7.04
C VAL A 297 10.15 46.16 -6.41
N LEU A 298 10.14 46.00 -5.09
CA LEU A 298 9.01 45.52 -4.30
C LEU A 298 8.98 46.26 -2.94
N PRO A 299 7.80 46.68 -2.44
CA PRO A 299 7.67 47.21 -1.09
C PRO A 299 8.17 46.21 -0.04
N GLN A 300 8.89 46.67 1.00
CA GLN A 300 9.49 45.79 2.01
C GLN A 300 8.45 44.89 2.70
N GLN A 301 7.23 45.39 2.93
CA GLN A 301 6.13 44.63 3.51
C GLN A 301 5.69 43.45 2.62
N TRP A 302 5.74 43.60 1.30
CA TRP A 302 5.40 42.53 0.35
C TRP A 302 6.50 41.48 0.28
N LYS A 303 7.77 41.91 0.35
CA LYS A 303 8.91 40.99 0.43
C LYS A 303 8.76 40.06 1.64
N ASP A 304 8.43 40.63 2.80
CA ASP A 304 8.22 39.88 4.04
C ASP A 304 7.02 38.91 3.95
N ASP A 305 5.88 39.34 3.38
CA ASP A 305 4.67 38.50 3.23
C ASP A 305 4.87 37.34 2.24
N ILE A 306 5.48 37.60 1.09
CA ILE A 306 5.80 36.58 0.08
C ILE A 306 6.68 35.50 0.71
N LEU A 307 7.74 35.91 1.39
CA LEU A 307 8.70 35.01 2.03
C LEU A 307 8.07 34.17 3.17
N ALA A 308 7.15 34.75 3.93
CA ALA A 308 6.40 34.02 4.95
C ALA A 308 5.49 32.93 4.35
N LYS A 309 4.83 33.23 3.24
CA LYS A 309 3.88 32.31 2.58
C LYS A 309 4.55 31.15 1.83
N VAL A 310 5.77 31.33 1.35
CA VAL A 310 6.55 30.26 0.70
C VAL A 310 7.37 29.42 1.68
N SER A 311 7.20 29.63 2.99
CA SER A 311 7.92 28.90 4.05
C SER A 311 7.72 27.38 4.02
N TYR A 312 6.63 26.89 3.41
CA TYR A 312 6.40 25.46 3.19
C TYR A 312 7.44 24.84 2.24
N LEU A 313 8.05 25.62 1.34
CA LEU A 313 9.18 25.18 0.51
C LEU A 313 10.43 25.02 1.38
N CYS A 314 10.69 25.99 2.26
CA CYS A 314 11.87 25.99 3.15
C CYS A 314 11.89 24.83 4.15
N GLY A 315 10.72 24.36 4.60
CA GLY A 315 10.62 23.20 5.50
C GLY A 315 11.00 21.87 4.84
N ASN A 316 10.88 21.79 3.52
CA ASN A 316 11.11 20.58 2.73
C ASN A 316 12.39 20.64 1.86
N VAL A 317 13.04 21.82 1.78
CA VAL A 317 14.33 22.03 1.11
C VAL A 317 15.43 22.16 2.18
N PRO A 318 16.31 21.16 2.36
CA PRO A 318 17.30 21.13 3.44
C PRO A 318 18.53 22.01 3.15
N THR A 319 18.34 23.32 2.98
CA THR A 319 19.43 24.31 2.87
C THR A 319 19.91 24.76 4.27
N LYS A 320 21.22 24.91 4.49
CA LYS A 320 21.80 25.28 5.81
C LYS A 320 21.42 26.71 6.25
N PRO A 321 21.28 26.98 7.57
CA PRO A 321 20.74 28.24 8.11
C PRO A 321 21.69 29.46 8.10
N SER A 322 22.96 29.29 7.75
CA SER A 322 24.04 30.26 8.04
C SER A 322 24.19 31.39 7.03
N CYS A 323 23.22 31.61 6.14
CA CYS A 323 23.24 32.70 5.18
C CYS A 323 22.31 33.83 5.62
N ASP A 324 22.80 35.09 5.68
CA ASP A 324 22.03 36.29 6.09
C ASP A 324 20.70 36.47 5.34
N LEU A 325 20.69 35.94 4.14
CA LEU A 325 19.67 36.11 3.13
C LEU A 325 18.60 34.97 3.27
N CYS A 326 18.90 33.90 4.05
CA CYS A 326 17.94 32.95 4.65
C CYS A 326 17.55 33.30 6.11
N ALA A 327 18.39 34.05 6.84
CA ALA A 327 18.17 34.41 8.24
C ALA A 327 17.10 35.52 8.42
N LYS A 328 17.00 36.47 7.46
CA LYS A 328 15.95 37.51 7.45
C LYS A 328 14.53 36.92 7.30
N THR A 329 14.40 35.78 6.63
CA THR A 329 13.14 35.07 6.35
C THR A 329 12.53 34.41 7.59
N ARG A 330 13.35 34.00 8.57
CA ARG A 330 12.91 33.20 9.74
C ARG A 330 12.59 34.02 10.99
N ARG A 331 13.28 35.14 11.24
CA ARG A 331 13.18 35.93 12.48
C ARG A 331 11.79 36.55 12.75
N LYS A 332 10.89 36.63 11.77
CA LYS A 332 9.50 37.10 11.97
C LYS A 332 8.45 35.99 12.06
N SER A 333 8.77 34.75 11.68
CA SER A 333 7.84 33.60 11.78
C SER A 333 7.56 33.14 13.21
N THR A 334 8.41 33.54 14.16
CA THR A 334 8.26 33.28 15.59
C THR A 334 7.43 34.34 16.31
N ALA A 335 7.27 35.56 15.75
CA ALA A 335 6.50 36.63 16.38
C ALA A 335 4.98 36.52 16.18
N GLY A 336 4.53 35.73 15.19
CA GLY A 336 3.10 35.48 14.93
C GLY A 336 2.51 34.24 15.63
N LYS A 337 3.32 33.49 16.39
CA LYS A 337 2.86 32.25 17.05
C LYS A 337 2.30 32.45 18.47
N ASP A 338 2.55 33.60 19.10
CA ASP A 338 2.19 33.80 20.51
C ASP A 338 0.83 34.48 20.76
N LEU A 339 0.09 34.90 19.72
CA LEU A 339 -1.21 35.58 19.89
C LEU A 339 -2.41 34.90 19.22
N GLY A 340 -2.24 33.74 18.59
CA GLY A 340 -3.32 33.04 17.86
C GLY A 340 -3.72 31.67 18.40
N GLU A 341 -3.01 31.12 19.39
CA GLU A 341 -3.16 29.69 19.76
C GLU A 341 -4.17 29.37 20.87
N GLN A 342 -4.86 30.38 21.43
CA GLN A 342 -5.86 30.13 22.49
C GLN A 342 -7.33 30.14 22.05
N SER A 343 -7.71 30.78 20.93
CA SER A 343 -9.13 30.87 20.54
C SER A 343 -9.60 29.89 19.45
N ASN A 344 -8.69 29.18 18.76
CA ASN A 344 -9.06 28.38 17.57
C ASN A 344 -8.98 26.85 17.76
N LYS A 345 -8.70 26.36 18.98
CA LYS A 345 -8.65 24.92 19.31
C LYS A 345 -10.02 24.29 19.60
N GLN A 346 -11.07 25.10 19.85
CA GLN A 346 -12.42 24.61 20.15
C GLN A 346 -13.33 24.54 18.92
N SER A 347 -13.20 25.47 17.96
CA SER A 347 -14.07 25.53 16.77
C SER A 347 -13.66 24.57 15.65
N LYS A 348 -12.35 24.33 15.46
CA LYS A 348 -11.87 23.33 14.47
C LYS A 348 -12.14 21.88 14.86
N ARG A 349 -12.38 21.60 16.14
CA ARG A 349 -12.82 20.26 16.62
C ARG A 349 -14.31 20.01 16.43
N LYS A 350 -15.14 21.05 16.29
CA LYS A 350 -16.60 20.89 16.07
C LYS A 350 -17.00 20.87 14.59
N ILE A 351 -16.25 21.53 13.70
CA ILE A 351 -16.63 21.59 12.26
C ILE A 351 -16.01 20.44 11.44
N PHE A 352 -14.84 19.91 11.82
CA PHE A 352 -14.25 18.73 11.14
C PHE A 352 -14.86 17.38 11.59
N ALA A 353 -15.61 17.38 12.71
CA ALA A 353 -16.26 16.18 13.25
C ALA A 353 -17.68 15.94 12.68
N SER A 354 -18.21 16.87 11.87
CA SER A 354 -19.60 16.78 11.38
C SER A 354 -19.75 16.44 9.89
N PHE A 355 -18.65 16.19 9.15
CA PHE A 355 -18.71 15.96 7.70
C PHE A 355 -17.99 14.67 7.22
N VAL A 356 -17.48 13.83 8.12
CA VAL A 356 -16.83 12.54 7.81
C VAL A 356 -17.51 11.38 8.57
N GLY A 357 -18.78 11.55 8.92
CA GLY A 357 -19.58 10.52 9.56
C GLY A 357 -20.38 9.75 8.52
N LEU A 358 -19.84 8.64 8.03
CA LEU A 358 -20.49 7.43 7.49
C LEU A 358 -19.58 6.79 6.44
N THR A 359 -19.28 5.50 6.66
CA THR A 359 -18.47 4.56 5.86
C THR A 359 -16.94 4.55 6.08
N MET A 360 -16.41 3.34 6.37
CA MET A 360 -15.00 2.93 6.25
C MET A 360 -13.95 3.46 7.27
N HIS A 361 -14.29 3.69 8.55
CA HIS A 361 -13.27 4.01 9.59
C HIS A 361 -13.30 3.13 10.85
N GLY A 362 -14.09 2.04 10.84
CA GLY A 362 -14.29 1.16 12.00
C GLY A 362 -13.26 0.04 12.16
N CYS A 363 -12.86 -0.63 11.07
CA CYS A 363 -12.19 -1.94 11.14
C CYS A 363 -10.80 -1.95 11.79
N HIS A 364 -10.04 -0.86 11.71
CA HIS A 364 -8.62 -0.92 12.07
C HIS A 364 -8.35 -0.68 13.57
N ARG A 365 -9.13 0.15 14.28
CA ARG A 365 -8.74 0.71 15.60
C ARG A 365 -8.43 -0.29 16.73
N THR A 366 -8.88 -1.54 16.68
CA THR A 366 -8.87 -2.45 17.84
C THR A 366 -7.69 -3.42 17.85
N LEU A 367 -7.26 -3.91 16.68
CA LEU A 367 -5.92 -4.52 16.48
C LEU A 367 -4.83 -3.49 16.81
N LEU A 368 -5.09 -2.22 16.49
CA LEU A 368 -4.19 -1.09 16.70
C LEU A 368 -3.96 -0.72 18.17
N PHE A 369 -4.85 -1.09 19.10
CA PHE A 369 -4.62 -0.84 20.54
C PHE A 369 -3.56 -1.77 21.13
N GLY A 370 -3.53 -3.04 20.70
CA GLY A 370 -2.50 -4.02 21.06
C GLY A 370 -1.14 -3.69 20.45
N LEU A 371 -1.12 -3.30 19.17
CA LEU A 371 0.10 -2.84 18.48
C LEU A 371 0.64 -1.55 19.08
N ARG A 372 -0.22 -0.53 19.30
CA ARG A 372 0.21 0.72 19.94
C ARG A 372 0.92 0.42 21.24
N ARG A 373 0.36 -0.44 22.09
CA ARG A 373 0.94 -0.76 23.41
C ARG A 373 2.22 -1.58 23.30
N ARG A 374 2.32 -2.56 22.38
CA ARG A 374 3.52 -3.38 22.17
C ARG A 374 4.65 -2.64 21.45
N LEU A 375 4.36 -1.89 20.38
CA LEU A 375 5.32 -0.99 19.73
C LEU A 375 5.72 0.15 20.65
N LEU A 376 4.81 0.72 21.47
CA LEU A 376 5.18 1.66 22.54
C LEU A 376 6.04 1.00 23.62
N LEU A 377 5.80 -0.26 23.98
CA LEU A 377 6.62 -0.99 24.95
C LEU A 377 8.01 -1.30 24.40
N VAL A 378 8.13 -1.64 23.12
CA VAL A 378 9.42 -1.82 22.43
C VAL A 378 10.16 -0.47 22.32
N TYR A 379 9.46 0.62 21.97
CA TYR A 379 10.02 1.99 21.96
C TYR A 379 10.33 2.54 23.36
N ARG A 380 9.59 2.15 24.41
CA ARG A 380 9.80 2.61 25.81
C ARG A 380 10.85 1.80 26.55
N ARG A 381 10.93 0.47 26.34
CA ARG A 381 11.99 -0.37 26.93
C ARG A 381 13.38 0.04 26.43
N SER A 382 13.46 0.60 25.23
CA SER A 382 14.69 1.16 24.66
C SER A 382 14.99 2.62 25.08
N GLY A 383 14.14 3.22 25.92
CA GLY A 383 14.32 4.56 26.50
C GLY A 383 14.63 4.56 28.01
N GLY A 384 14.70 3.40 28.65
CA GLY A 384 15.06 3.27 30.07
C GLY A 384 16.58 3.18 30.24
N SER A 385 17.17 4.21 30.87
CA SER A 385 18.56 4.21 31.35
C SER A 385 18.86 2.95 32.18
N SER A 386 19.68 2.04 31.66
CA SER A 386 20.30 0.98 32.44
C SER A 386 21.32 1.58 33.40
N LYS A 387 20.91 1.82 34.64
CA LYS A 387 21.82 1.88 35.79
C LYS A 387 21.37 0.81 36.79
N GLY A 388 22.25 -0.16 37.01
CA GLY A 388 22.28 -1.07 38.15
C GLY A 388 21.31 -2.24 38.08
N HIS A 389 21.82 -3.43 37.77
CA HIS A 389 21.85 -4.58 38.68
C HIS A 389 22.56 -5.75 37.97
N ASP A 390 23.87 -5.83 38.19
CA ASP A 390 24.64 -7.05 37.99
C ASP A 390 24.35 -8.02 39.14
N ALA A 391 23.99 -9.26 38.79
CA ALA A 391 24.11 -10.50 39.58
C ALA A 391 23.31 -11.60 38.85
N ILE A 392 23.77 -12.80 38.49
CA ILE A 392 25.01 -13.55 38.69
C ILE A 392 25.09 -14.48 37.48
N ALA A 393 26.16 -14.39 36.67
CA ALA A 393 26.55 -15.43 35.74
C ALA A 393 27.62 -16.26 36.44
N GLN A 394 27.25 -17.47 36.90
CA GLN A 394 28.24 -18.46 37.33
C GLN A 394 28.81 -19.16 36.10
N THR A 395 30.12 -19.06 36.00
CA THR A 395 31.02 -19.70 35.05
C THR A 395 30.94 -21.22 35.12
N SER A 396 30.72 -21.88 33.98
CA SER A 396 31.34 -23.18 33.70
C SER A 396 31.58 -23.34 32.19
N ASP A 397 32.86 -23.56 31.90
CA ASP A 397 33.52 -24.18 30.76
C ASP A 397 33.30 -23.72 29.31
N SER A 398 34.46 -23.35 28.75
CA SER A 398 34.78 -23.06 27.36
C SER A 398 34.37 -24.18 26.40
N SER A 399 33.41 -23.90 25.54
CA SER A 399 33.28 -24.52 24.22
C SER A 399 32.98 -23.44 23.18
N SER A 400 33.52 -23.61 21.97
CA SER A 400 33.47 -22.71 20.81
C SER A 400 32.08 -22.10 20.54
N PRO A 401 31.98 -20.86 19.98
CA PRO A 401 30.70 -20.26 19.64
C PRO A 401 30.04 -21.09 18.53
N SER A 402 28.91 -21.74 18.85
CA SER A 402 28.12 -22.47 17.86
C SER A 402 27.41 -21.47 16.93
N ASP A 403 27.54 -21.70 15.62
CA ASP A 403 26.82 -21.07 14.51
C ASP A 403 25.30 -21.35 14.60
N THR A 404 24.62 -20.85 15.63
CA THR A 404 23.18 -21.05 15.81
C THR A 404 22.43 -19.86 15.21
N LEU A 405 21.85 -20.07 14.01
CA LEU A 405 20.98 -19.09 13.35
C LEU A 405 19.79 -18.74 14.25
N PRO A 406 19.36 -17.47 14.30
CA PRO A 406 18.23 -17.08 15.13
C PRO A 406 16.90 -17.62 14.57
N VAL A 407 16.16 -18.37 15.38
CA VAL A 407 14.87 -19.01 15.04
C VAL A 407 13.71 -18.34 15.80
N GLU A 408 12.54 -18.17 15.17
CA GLU A 408 11.29 -17.85 15.87
C GLU A 408 10.45 -19.12 16.05
N VAL A 409 10.39 -19.64 17.27
CA VAL A 409 9.69 -20.90 17.56
C VAL A 409 8.19 -20.67 17.84
N LYS A 410 7.77 -19.43 18.16
CA LYS A 410 6.40 -19.14 18.60
C LYS A 410 5.31 -19.37 17.56
N SER A 411 5.61 -19.19 16.27
CA SER A 411 4.67 -19.39 15.15
C SER A 411 5.47 -19.57 13.86
N ILE A 412 4.96 -20.39 12.94
CA ILE A 412 5.65 -20.70 11.68
C ILE A 412 5.60 -19.46 10.78
N SER A 413 4.40 -18.98 10.44
CA SER A 413 4.21 -17.83 9.56
C SER A 413 4.91 -16.57 10.07
N ARG A 414 4.84 -16.29 11.38
CA ARG A 414 5.52 -15.13 11.97
C ARG A 414 7.03 -15.16 11.75
N GLY A 415 7.65 -16.33 11.91
CA GLY A 415 9.07 -16.52 11.62
C GLY A 415 9.42 -16.27 10.16
N LEU A 416 8.54 -16.68 9.23
CA LEU A 416 8.72 -16.44 7.79
C LEU A 416 8.76 -14.95 7.45
N PHE A 417 7.88 -14.13 8.04
CA PHE A 417 7.92 -12.67 7.91
C PHE A 417 9.22 -12.06 8.45
N ALA A 418 9.80 -12.68 9.49
CA ALA A 418 11.06 -12.26 10.10
C ALA A 418 12.31 -12.85 9.41
N ASN A 419 12.18 -13.58 8.30
CA ASN A 419 13.26 -14.35 7.67
C ASN A 419 14.03 -15.24 8.67
N ARG A 420 13.26 -15.94 9.52
CA ARG A 420 13.70 -16.91 10.52
C ARG A 420 12.87 -18.18 10.39
N VAL A 421 13.49 -19.28 10.00
CA VAL A 421 12.79 -20.56 9.82
C VAL A 421 13.41 -21.60 10.73
N ASP A 422 12.56 -22.27 11.50
CA ASP A 422 12.93 -23.52 12.14
C ASP A 422 12.87 -24.63 11.09
N ARG A 423 13.96 -25.36 10.89
CA ARG A 423 14.07 -26.40 9.87
C ARG A 423 13.24 -27.65 10.23
N SER A 424 12.91 -27.83 11.51
CA SER A 424 12.01 -28.90 11.96
C SER A 424 10.66 -28.87 11.22
N VAL A 425 10.24 -27.68 10.78
CA VAL A 425 8.96 -27.46 10.09
C VAL A 425 8.96 -27.99 8.64
N LEU A 426 10.08 -28.51 8.14
CA LEU A 426 10.16 -29.14 6.82
C LEU A 426 9.72 -30.61 6.83
N VAL A 427 9.57 -31.23 8.00
CA VAL A 427 9.09 -32.61 8.12
C VAL A 427 7.57 -32.63 8.13
N TYR A 428 6.94 -32.97 7.01
CA TYR A 428 5.49 -32.94 6.90
C TYR A 428 4.84 -33.91 7.90
N PRO A 429 3.86 -33.47 8.70
CA PRO A 429 3.28 -34.30 9.75
C PRO A 429 2.44 -35.44 9.16
N GLU A 430 2.48 -36.60 9.83
CA GLU A 430 1.75 -37.81 9.47
C GLU A 430 0.75 -38.19 10.57
N PHE A 431 -0.13 -39.14 10.27
CA PHE A 431 -0.89 -39.80 11.32
C PHE A 431 0.03 -40.78 12.06
N GLU A 432 0.01 -40.70 13.38
CA GLU A 432 0.73 -41.62 14.26
C GLU A 432 -0.15 -42.84 14.58
N GLU A 433 0.46 -43.92 15.10
CA GLU A 433 -0.32 -45.08 15.58
C GLU A 433 -1.29 -44.70 16.70
N SER A 434 -0.93 -43.68 17.50
CA SER A 434 -1.75 -43.10 18.57
C SER A 434 -2.99 -42.35 18.08
N ASP A 435 -3.06 -41.99 16.79
CA ASP A 435 -4.16 -41.24 16.20
C ASP A 435 -5.37 -42.11 15.80
N ASP A 436 -5.32 -43.43 16.01
CA ASP A 436 -6.40 -44.39 15.70
C ASP A 436 -6.96 -44.24 14.27
N LEU A 437 -6.09 -44.03 13.27
CA LEU A 437 -6.48 -43.70 11.89
C LEU A 437 -7.53 -44.65 11.29
N ALA A 438 -7.48 -45.94 11.62
CA ALA A 438 -8.45 -46.92 11.13
C ALA A 438 -9.88 -46.62 11.60
N GLU A 439 -10.06 -46.20 12.86
CA GLU A 439 -11.38 -45.82 13.37
C GLU A 439 -11.80 -44.45 12.84
N VAL A 440 -10.87 -43.52 12.63
CA VAL A 440 -11.14 -42.23 11.98
C VAL A 440 -11.65 -42.43 10.55
N GLU A 441 -10.98 -43.26 9.75
CA GLU A 441 -11.41 -43.57 8.37
C GLU A 441 -12.77 -44.28 8.33
N LYS A 442 -13.01 -45.22 9.26
CA LYS A 442 -14.32 -45.89 9.39
C LYS A 442 -15.43 -44.91 9.77
N LEU A 443 -15.15 -43.94 10.64
CA LEU A 443 -16.11 -42.88 10.96
C LEU A 443 -16.32 -41.94 9.76
N ALA A 444 -15.25 -41.55 9.07
CA ALA A 444 -15.31 -40.75 7.84
C ALA A 444 -16.16 -41.44 6.76
N GLU A 445 -16.00 -42.76 6.57
CA GLU A 445 -16.79 -43.55 5.64
C GLU A 445 -18.28 -43.57 6.04
N LYS A 446 -18.59 -43.74 7.33
CA LYS A 446 -19.97 -43.65 7.84
C LYS A 446 -20.58 -42.28 7.57
N VAL A 447 -19.84 -41.20 7.77
CA VAL A 447 -20.28 -39.82 7.46
C VAL A 447 -20.55 -39.67 5.96
N ARG A 448 -19.61 -40.11 5.11
CA ARG A 448 -19.76 -40.07 3.65
C ARG A 448 -21.00 -40.84 3.17
N ASN A 449 -21.21 -42.04 3.70
CA ASN A 449 -22.37 -42.88 3.37
C ASN A 449 -23.67 -42.26 3.88
N LEU A 450 -23.67 -41.66 5.07
CA LEU A 450 -24.82 -40.92 5.60
C LEU A 450 -25.20 -39.76 4.67
N ILE A 451 -24.24 -38.94 4.25
CA ILE A 451 -24.49 -37.81 3.36
C ILE A 451 -25.05 -38.31 2.04
N ARG A 452 -24.42 -39.31 1.41
CA ARG A 452 -24.89 -39.86 0.12
C ARG A 452 -26.29 -40.48 0.18
N SER A 453 -26.67 -41.07 1.31
CA SER A 453 -27.94 -41.83 1.42
C SER A 453 -29.11 -41.02 1.95
N LYS A 454 -28.87 -40.04 2.83
CA LYS A 454 -29.94 -39.31 3.53
C LYS A 454 -29.97 -37.81 3.28
N VAL A 455 -28.92 -37.21 2.73
CA VAL A 455 -28.85 -35.75 2.57
C VAL A 455 -29.27 -35.36 1.16
N ASP A 456 -30.38 -34.63 1.08
CA ASP A 456 -30.76 -33.86 -0.10
C ASP A 456 -30.55 -32.37 0.18
N SER A 457 -29.40 -31.86 -0.25
CA SER A 457 -29.04 -30.44 -0.10
C SER A 457 -30.01 -29.49 -0.80
N ALA A 458 -30.70 -29.92 -1.87
CA ALA A 458 -31.67 -29.08 -2.57
C ALA A 458 -32.96 -28.97 -1.75
N ASP A 459 -33.38 -30.07 -1.13
CA ASP A 459 -34.52 -30.05 -0.22
C ASP A 459 -34.25 -29.20 1.04
N MET A 460 -33.05 -29.34 1.61
CA MET A 460 -32.59 -28.52 2.73
C MET A 460 -32.62 -27.02 2.43
N ASP A 461 -32.18 -26.61 1.23
CA ASP A 461 -32.19 -25.21 0.78
C ASP A 461 -33.62 -24.67 0.55
N ARG A 462 -34.51 -25.48 -0.05
CA ARG A 462 -35.91 -25.15 -0.28
C ARG A 462 -36.68 -24.99 1.03
N ASN A 463 -36.57 -25.99 1.91
CA ASN A 463 -37.30 -26.07 3.18
C ASN A 463 -36.65 -25.26 4.30
N ARG A 464 -35.45 -24.72 4.08
CA ARG A 464 -34.70 -23.90 5.04
C ARG A 464 -34.55 -24.58 6.40
N ARG A 465 -34.22 -25.86 6.38
CA ARG A 465 -33.96 -26.62 7.60
C ARG A 465 -33.11 -27.84 7.29
N ILE A 466 -32.35 -28.28 8.29
CA ILE A 466 -31.72 -29.59 8.28
C ILE A 466 -32.77 -30.61 8.77
N PRO A 467 -33.01 -31.72 8.04
CA PRO A 467 -33.92 -32.77 8.48
C PRO A 467 -33.52 -33.37 9.84
N GLU A 468 -34.52 -33.62 10.69
CA GLU A 468 -34.29 -34.11 12.06
C GLU A 468 -33.66 -35.51 12.10
N ASP A 469 -33.92 -36.33 11.09
CA ASP A 469 -33.31 -37.66 10.94
C ASP A 469 -31.81 -37.59 10.61
N VAL A 470 -31.38 -36.56 9.87
CA VAL A 470 -29.96 -36.25 9.64
C VAL A 470 -29.30 -35.81 10.96
N LEU A 471 -29.92 -34.88 11.69
CA LEU A 471 -29.42 -34.42 12.99
C LEU A 471 -29.33 -35.57 14.00
N ARG A 472 -30.33 -36.46 14.05
CA ARG A 472 -30.29 -37.65 14.89
C ARG A 472 -29.15 -38.59 14.51
N SER A 473 -28.90 -38.77 13.21
CA SER A 473 -27.78 -39.59 12.73
C SER A 473 -26.44 -38.98 13.15
N PHE A 474 -26.31 -37.65 13.16
CA PHE A 474 -25.11 -36.96 13.66
C PHE A 474 -24.87 -37.21 15.15
N LYS A 475 -25.95 -37.21 15.95
CA LYS A 475 -25.88 -37.59 17.38
C LYS A 475 -25.43 -39.03 17.56
N THR A 476 -26.03 -39.98 16.83
CA THR A 476 -25.66 -41.40 16.90
C THR A 476 -24.21 -41.67 16.50
N LEU A 477 -23.68 -40.91 15.54
CA LEU A 477 -22.28 -41.00 15.11
C LEU A 477 -21.31 -40.23 16.02
N GLY A 478 -21.79 -39.48 17.01
CA GLY A 478 -20.95 -38.71 17.94
C GLY A 478 -20.33 -37.45 17.35
N LEU A 479 -20.87 -36.91 16.25
CA LEU A 479 -20.26 -35.78 15.53
C LEU A 479 -20.27 -34.46 16.31
N TYR A 480 -21.05 -34.33 17.38
CA TYR A 480 -21.10 -33.13 18.23
C TYR A 480 -20.07 -33.12 19.36
N GLY A 481 -19.31 -34.20 19.51
CA GLY A 481 -18.30 -34.36 20.55
C GLY A 481 -16.91 -34.71 20.02
N LEU A 482 -16.55 -34.25 18.81
CA LEU A 482 -15.29 -34.63 18.15
C LEU A 482 -14.08 -34.31 19.03
N ASN A 483 -13.98 -33.07 19.50
CA ASN A 483 -12.83 -32.58 20.28
C ASN A 483 -13.08 -32.55 21.79
N ILE A 484 -14.27 -32.98 22.25
CA ILE A 484 -14.59 -32.99 23.67
C ILE A 484 -13.82 -34.14 24.34
N PRO A 485 -13.18 -33.93 25.51
CA PRO A 485 -12.45 -34.99 26.21
C PRO A 485 -13.32 -36.23 26.51
N LYS A 486 -12.70 -37.42 26.46
CA LYS A 486 -13.37 -38.71 26.74
C LYS A 486 -14.02 -38.76 28.12
N GLU A 487 -13.44 -38.09 29.12
CA GLU A 487 -14.00 -37.96 30.48
C GLU A 487 -15.38 -37.26 30.53
N PHE A 488 -15.69 -36.45 29.50
CA PHE A 488 -17.00 -35.84 29.32
C PHE A 488 -17.79 -36.52 28.20
N GLY A 489 -17.47 -37.76 27.83
CA GLY A 489 -18.21 -38.53 26.83
C GLY A 489 -18.00 -38.11 25.37
N GLY A 490 -16.97 -37.31 25.08
CA GLY A 490 -16.56 -36.99 23.70
C GLY A 490 -15.61 -38.03 23.10
N LEU A 491 -15.21 -37.82 21.85
CA LEU A 491 -14.28 -38.70 21.11
C LEU A 491 -12.81 -38.35 21.37
N ALA A 492 -12.52 -37.10 21.80
CA ALA A 492 -11.18 -36.56 21.99
C ALA A 492 -10.26 -36.77 20.77
N LEU A 493 -10.79 -36.53 19.57
CA LEU A 493 -10.02 -36.61 18.34
C LEU A 493 -8.92 -35.55 18.31
N CYS A 494 -7.79 -35.93 17.75
CA CYS A 494 -6.73 -34.98 17.40
C CYS A 494 -7.19 -34.05 16.26
N THR A 495 -6.49 -32.93 16.09
CA THR A 495 -6.83 -31.89 15.12
C THR A 495 -6.80 -32.44 13.69
N LYS A 496 -5.83 -33.31 13.36
CA LYS A 496 -5.74 -34.00 12.05
C LYS A 496 -7.01 -34.82 11.76
N ALA A 497 -7.46 -35.62 12.73
CA ALA A 497 -8.65 -36.45 12.61
C ALA A 497 -9.93 -35.61 12.48
N SER A 498 -10.06 -34.54 13.25
CA SER A 498 -11.22 -33.63 13.14
C SER A 498 -11.24 -32.90 11.79
N SER A 499 -10.09 -32.41 11.29
CA SER A 499 -9.97 -31.85 9.94
C SER A 499 -10.44 -32.82 8.85
N LYS A 500 -10.11 -34.11 8.98
CA LYS A 500 -10.56 -35.16 8.05
C LYS A 500 -12.08 -35.36 8.09
N LEU A 501 -12.70 -35.38 9.27
CA LEU A 501 -14.16 -35.50 9.38
C LEU A 501 -14.89 -34.26 8.86
N TYR A 502 -14.37 -33.06 9.14
CA TYR A 502 -14.92 -31.83 8.57
C TYR A 502 -14.82 -31.80 7.05
N ALA A 503 -13.74 -32.32 6.47
CA ALA A 503 -13.59 -32.44 5.03
C ALA A 503 -14.70 -33.30 4.40
N GLU A 504 -15.09 -34.42 5.02
CA GLU A 504 -16.22 -35.25 4.56
C GLU A 504 -17.57 -34.52 4.68
N LEU A 505 -17.77 -33.73 5.74
CA LEU A 505 -18.95 -32.88 5.89
C LEU A 505 -19.00 -31.76 4.84
N GLY A 506 -17.85 -31.40 4.24
CA GLY A 506 -17.73 -30.39 3.19
C GLY A 506 -18.49 -30.69 1.89
N LEU A 507 -19.08 -31.88 1.75
CA LEU A 507 -20.06 -32.17 0.70
C LEU A 507 -21.30 -31.27 0.79
N ASP A 508 -21.69 -30.86 2.01
CA ASP A 508 -22.73 -29.86 2.27
C ASP A 508 -22.23 -28.85 3.32
N LEU A 509 -22.04 -27.60 2.88
CA LEU A 509 -21.47 -26.56 3.72
C LEU A 509 -22.34 -26.21 4.94
N SER A 510 -23.67 -26.44 4.88
CA SER A 510 -24.55 -26.20 6.03
C SER A 510 -24.30 -27.25 7.11
N LEU A 511 -24.13 -28.52 6.72
CA LEU A 511 -23.82 -29.60 7.67
C LEU A 511 -22.47 -29.38 8.35
N PHE A 512 -21.44 -29.01 7.57
CA PHE A 512 -20.15 -28.61 8.12
C PHE A 512 -20.31 -27.48 9.15
N THR A 513 -21.00 -26.39 8.78
CA THR A 513 -21.16 -25.23 9.68
C THR A 513 -21.88 -25.60 10.98
N THR A 514 -22.92 -26.44 10.93
CA THR A 514 -23.62 -26.92 12.14
C THR A 514 -22.69 -27.67 13.09
N VAL A 515 -21.88 -28.60 12.58
CA VAL A 515 -20.97 -29.39 13.40
C VAL A 515 -19.78 -28.54 13.88
N PHE A 516 -19.28 -27.64 13.04
CA PHE A 516 -18.20 -26.71 13.36
C PHE A 516 -18.57 -25.75 14.50
N VAL A 517 -19.75 -25.13 14.45
CA VAL A 517 -20.21 -24.21 15.52
C VAL A 517 -20.27 -24.92 16.86
N GLN A 518 -20.81 -26.14 16.88
CA GLN A 518 -20.93 -26.92 18.11
C GLN A 518 -19.57 -27.29 18.70
N ASN A 519 -18.64 -27.81 17.89
CA ASN A 519 -17.36 -28.32 18.37
C ASN A 519 -16.32 -27.19 18.56
N GLU A 520 -16.04 -26.41 17.51
CA GLU A 520 -14.93 -25.44 17.47
C GLU A 520 -15.24 -24.12 18.17
N LEU A 521 -16.51 -23.72 18.21
CA LEU A 521 -16.89 -22.47 18.88
C LEU A 521 -17.42 -22.73 20.29
N VAL A 522 -18.48 -23.53 20.43
CA VAL A 522 -19.14 -23.75 21.73
C VAL A 522 -18.34 -24.72 22.61
N GLY A 523 -18.09 -25.93 22.13
CA GLY A 523 -17.38 -26.99 22.86
C GLY A 523 -15.99 -26.55 23.27
N LYS A 524 -15.23 -25.95 22.35
CA LYS A 524 -13.90 -25.40 22.63
C LYS A 524 -13.93 -24.26 23.65
N ALA A 525 -14.87 -23.32 23.55
CA ALA A 525 -14.98 -22.24 24.53
C ALA A 525 -15.15 -22.77 25.97
N ILE A 526 -16.04 -23.74 26.16
CA ILE A 526 -16.31 -24.33 27.49
C ILE A 526 -15.11 -25.19 27.94
N THR A 527 -14.49 -25.93 27.04
CA THR A 527 -13.33 -26.78 27.35
C THR A 527 -12.12 -25.94 27.77
N THR A 528 -11.85 -24.83 27.09
CA THR A 528 -10.69 -23.96 27.35
C THR A 528 -10.95 -23.01 28.53
N PHE A 529 -12.13 -22.41 28.62
CA PHE A 529 -12.40 -21.29 29.53
C PHE A 529 -13.43 -21.57 30.63
N GLY A 530 -14.14 -22.69 30.57
CA GLY A 530 -15.15 -23.06 31.55
C GLY A 530 -14.57 -23.41 32.91
N SER A 531 -15.32 -23.11 33.98
CA SER A 531 -15.05 -23.65 35.32
C SER A 531 -15.24 -25.19 35.33
N ASN A 532 -14.74 -25.86 36.38
CA ASN A 532 -14.92 -27.30 36.53
C ASN A 532 -16.41 -27.68 36.61
N GLU A 533 -17.23 -26.86 37.26
CA GLU A 533 -18.68 -27.02 37.35
C GLU A 533 -19.35 -26.84 35.99
N GLN A 534 -18.97 -25.79 35.24
CA GLN A 534 -19.48 -25.54 33.90
C GLN A 534 -19.13 -26.71 32.95
N LYS A 535 -17.88 -27.19 33.00
CA LYS A 535 -17.41 -28.34 32.19
C LYS A 535 -18.22 -29.60 32.49
N ARG A 536 -18.35 -29.97 33.77
CA ARG A 536 -19.12 -31.15 34.20
C ARG A 536 -20.59 -31.07 33.83
N ARG A 537 -21.18 -29.88 33.86
CA ARG A 537 -22.59 -29.67 33.53
C ARG A 537 -22.85 -29.74 32.02
N TYR A 538 -22.05 -29.06 31.20
CA TYR A 538 -22.39 -28.84 29.80
C TYR A 538 -21.68 -29.77 28.82
N LEU A 539 -20.41 -30.13 29.02
CA LEU A 539 -19.65 -30.92 28.04
C LEU A 539 -20.26 -32.30 27.76
N PRO A 540 -20.74 -33.08 28.75
CA PRO A 540 -21.39 -34.38 28.48
C PRO A 540 -22.65 -34.27 27.64
N LEU A 541 -23.43 -33.22 27.85
CA LEU A 541 -24.67 -32.98 27.12
C LEU A 541 -24.38 -32.52 25.68
N LEU A 542 -23.36 -31.67 25.50
CA LEU A 542 -22.91 -31.23 24.18
C LEU A 542 -22.33 -32.39 23.36
N ALA A 543 -21.52 -33.26 23.99
CA ALA A 543 -20.93 -34.44 23.33
C ALA A 543 -21.99 -35.44 22.85
N ALA A 544 -23.01 -35.68 23.67
CA ALA A 544 -24.16 -36.51 23.30
C ALA A 544 -25.08 -35.86 22.24
N GLY A 545 -24.91 -34.56 21.96
CA GLY A 545 -25.81 -33.76 21.14
C GLY A 545 -27.23 -33.63 21.73
N SER A 546 -27.38 -33.82 23.05
CA SER A 546 -28.66 -33.65 23.75
C SER A 546 -29.00 -32.17 23.95
N ILE A 547 -27.97 -31.31 24.00
CA ILE A 547 -28.10 -29.85 23.95
C ILE A 547 -27.26 -29.28 22.81
N SER A 548 -27.69 -28.15 22.26
CA SER A 548 -26.92 -27.39 21.25
C SER A 548 -26.57 -25.99 21.74
N GLY A 549 -25.50 -25.42 21.20
CA GLY A 549 -25.06 -24.08 21.57
C GLY A 549 -25.07 -23.06 20.44
N ALA A 550 -25.00 -21.79 20.82
CA ALA A 550 -24.73 -20.69 19.90
C ALA A 550 -23.78 -19.66 20.54
N VAL A 551 -23.01 -18.97 19.69
CA VAL A 551 -22.10 -17.91 20.12
C VAL A 551 -22.63 -16.57 19.63
N CYS A 552 -22.79 -15.62 20.55
CA CYS A 552 -23.44 -14.34 20.36
C CYS A 552 -22.42 -13.20 20.56
N LEU A 553 -21.65 -12.89 19.52
CA LEU A 553 -20.61 -11.85 19.55
C LEU A 553 -21.08 -10.54 18.89
N HIS A 554 -21.59 -10.65 17.67
CA HIS A 554 -21.79 -9.54 16.74
C HIS A 554 -23.04 -8.69 17.04
N GLU A 555 -22.94 -7.41 16.70
CA GLU A 555 -24.02 -6.41 16.78
C GLU A 555 -23.90 -5.46 15.59
N ASP A 556 -25.04 -4.97 15.10
CA ASP A 556 -25.08 -4.00 13.99
C ASP A 556 -24.24 -2.75 14.28
N ALA A 557 -24.23 -2.29 15.54
CA ALA A 557 -23.50 -1.10 15.97
C ALA A 557 -21.98 -1.31 16.03
N CYS A 558 -21.51 -2.54 16.28
CA CYS A 558 -20.09 -2.80 16.54
C CYS A 558 -19.33 -3.29 15.29
N GLY A 559 -20.03 -3.85 14.30
CA GLY A 559 -19.38 -4.40 13.11
C GLY A 559 -18.36 -5.48 13.49
N GLU A 560 -17.16 -5.42 12.93
CA GLU A 560 -16.05 -6.31 13.32
C GLU A 560 -15.37 -5.89 14.64
N ASP A 561 -15.60 -4.67 15.12
CA ASP A 561 -15.03 -4.15 16.35
C ASP A 561 -15.88 -4.57 17.56
N ILE A 562 -15.79 -5.84 17.94
CA ILE A 562 -16.54 -6.42 19.07
C ILE A 562 -16.31 -5.67 20.40
N GLY A 563 -15.22 -4.91 20.54
CA GLY A 563 -14.96 -4.07 21.71
C GLY A 563 -15.96 -2.91 21.86
N ARG A 564 -16.64 -2.52 20.78
CA ARG A 564 -17.70 -1.50 20.79
C ARG A 564 -19.08 -2.04 21.13
N SER A 565 -19.22 -3.34 21.40
CA SER A 565 -20.49 -3.95 21.83
C SER A 565 -21.22 -3.08 22.86
N GLU A 566 -22.50 -2.85 22.59
CA GLU A 566 -23.43 -2.07 23.40
C GLU A 566 -24.25 -2.96 24.33
N THR A 567 -24.27 -4.28 24.09
CA THR A 567 -24.87 -5.25 25.01
C THR A 567 -24.20 -5.15 26.38
N LYS A 568 -25.00 -4.99 27.43
CA LYS A 568 -24.54 -4.76 28.79
C LYS A 568 -25.19 -5.70 29.79
N VAL A 569 -24.43 -6.06 30.80
CA VAL A 569 -24.93 -6.64 32.04
C VAL A 569 -24.94 -5.53 33.09
N VAL A 570 -26.11 -5.25 33.66
CA VAL A 570 -26.29 -4.25 34.71
C VAL A 570 -26.53 -4.96 36.02
N VAL A 571 -25.69 -4.69 37.03
CA VAL A 571 -25.86 -5.22 38.39
C VAL A 571 -26.57 -4.19 39.27
N SER A 572 -27.60 -4.60 39.99
CA SER A 572 -28.34 -3.71 40.90
C SER A 572 -27.46 -3.22 42.06
N GLU A 573 -27.75 -2.01 42.57
CA GLU A 573 -26.96 -1.37 43.64
C GLU A 573 -26.85 -2.22 44.92
N ASN A 574 -27.85 -3.07 45.16
CA ASN A 574 -27.94 -4.01 46.28
C ASN A 574 -27.13 -5.30 46.07
N GLY A 575 -26.49 -5.48 44.90
CA GLY A 575 -25.61 -6.60 44.56
C GLY A 575 -26.30 -7.95 44.34
N GLY A 576 -27.64 -8.00 44.38
CA GLY A 576 -28.40 -9.24 44.37
C GLY A 576 -28.98 -9.66 43.02
N THR A 577 -29.09 -8.75 42.04
CA THR A 577 -29.70 -9.03 40.74
C THR A 577 -28.88 -8.43 39.60
N ALA A 578 -28.50 -9.26 38.62
CA ALA A 578 -27.85 -8.82 37.39
C ALA A 578 -28.77 -9.11 36.21
N VAL A 579 -28.89 -8.14 35.30
CA VAL A 579 -29.74 -8.26 34.10
C VAL A 579 -28.92 -7.98 32.84
N LEU A 580 -29.15 -8.77 31.80
CA LEU A 580 -28.53 -8.62 30.48
C LEU A 580 -29.50 -7.90 29.54
N ARG A 581 -29.03 -6.79 28.95
CA ARG A 581 -29.78 -5.99 27.98
C ARG A 581 -28.95 -5.76 26.72
N GLY A 582 -29.54 -5.98 25.55
CA GLY A 582 -28.91 -5.69 24.27
C GLY A 582 -29.46 -6.52 23.12
N THR A 583 -28.81 -6.42 21.97
CA THR A 583 -29.18 -7.17 20.77
C THR A 583 -27.93 -7.80 20.17
N LYS A 584 -28.04 -9.05 19.72
CA LYS A 584 -27.01 -9.78 18.99
C LYS A 584 -27.54 -10.17 17.63
N THR A 585 -26.77 -9.89 16.58
CA THR A 585 -27.19 -10.08 15.19
C THR A 585 -26.49 -11.31 14.60
N TRP A 586 -27.16 -11.98 13.65
CA TRP A 586 -26.59 -13.08 12.86
C TRP A 586 -26.10 -14.28 13.70
N VAL A 587 -26.81 -14.58 14.77
CA VAL A 587 -26.50 -15.70 15.67
C VAL A 587 -26.86 -17.01 14.98
N THR A 588 -25.83 -17.73 14.53
CA THR A 588 -25.98 -19.07 13.97
C THR A 588 -26.41 -20.04 15.06
N ASN A 589 -27.42 -20.86 14.76
CA ASN A 589 -28.12 -21.75 15.70
C ASN A 589 -28.90 -21.01 16.80
N GLY A 590 -29.05 -19.68 16.71
CA GLY A 590 -29.54 -18.86 17.82
C GLY A 590 -30.97 -19.18 18.28
N ALA A 591 -31.87 -19.61 17.39
CA ALA A 591 -33.23 -19.98 17.78
C ALA A 591 -33.34 -21.40 18.37
N LEU A 592 -32.41 -22.29 18.04
CA LEU A 592 -32.42 -23.71 18.42
C LEU A 592 -31.48 -24.02 19.59
N ALA A 593 -30.52 -23.14 19.87
CA ALA A 593 -29.54 -23.32 20.92
C ALA A 593 -30.18 -23.37 22.32
N ASP A 594 -29.77 -24.35 23.11
CA ASP A 594 -30.10 -24.51 24.53
C ASP A 594 -29.13 -23.71 25.42
N VAL A 595 -27.89 -23.51 24.96
CA VAL A 595 -26.87 -22.71 25.66
C VAL A 595 -26.34 -21.59 24.78
N LEU A 596 -26.15 -20.41 25.36
CA LEU A 596 -25.70 -19.21 24.67
C LEU A 596 -24.41 -18.69 25.28
N ILE A 597 -23.38 -18.52 24.46
CA ILE A 597 -22.14 -17.83 24.84
C ILE A 597 -22.25 -16.38 24.39
N VAL A 598 -22.52 -15.47 25.32
CA VAL A 598 -22.83 -14.06 25.04
C VAL A 598 -21.69 -13.16 25.48
N ALA A 599 -21.17 -12.35 24.55
CA ALA A 599 -20.21 -11.30 24.88
C ALA A 599 -20.95 -9.99 25.24
N ALA A 600 -20.70 -9.46 26.43
CA ALA A 600 -21.37 -8.26 26.94
C ALA A 600 -20.44 -7.45 27.87
N LYS A 601 -20.66 -6.14 27.96
CA LYS A 601 -19.95 -5.28 28.90
C LYS A 601 -20.59 -5.34 30.28
N LEU A 602 -19.80 -5.62 31.30
CA LEU A 602 -20.29 -5.63 32.67
C LEU A 602 -20.26 -4.20 33.23
N ASP A 603 -21.41 -3.71 33.71
CA ASP A 603 -21.61 -2.42 34.34
C ASP A 603 -22.02 -2.64 35.81
N ASN A 604 -21.05 -2.51 36.72
CA ASN A 604 -21.21 -2.90 38.12
C ASN A 604 -21.65 -1.77 39.06
N GLY A 605 -21.86 -0.53 38.59
CA GLY A 605 -22.39 0.61 39.37
C GLY A 605 -21.54 1.11 40.57
N LYS A 606 -20.79 0.24 41.24
CA LYS A 606 -19.74 0.52 42.24
C LYS A 606 -18.39 0.59 41.54
N GLN A 607 -17.38 1.14 42.21
CA GLN A 607 -15.98 1.23 41.76
C GLN A 607 -15.45 -0.12 41.22
N SER A 608 -15.78 -0.45 39.96
CA SER A 608 -15.08 -1.45 39.18
C SER A 608 -13.61 -1.02 39.14
N ASP A 609 -12.69 -1.98 39.26
CA ASP A 609 -11.27 -1.70 39.03
C ASP A 609 -11.15 -0.85 37.75
N PRO A 610 -10.52 0.35 37.80
CA PRO A 610 -10.31 1.19 36.61
C PRO A 610 -9.68 0.40 35.45
N SER A 611 -9.01 -0.72 35.77
CA SER A 611 -8.45 -1.64 34.79
C SER A 611 -9.49 -2.51 34.06
N THR A 612 -10.67 -2.81 34.61
CA THR A 612 -11.71 -3.68 33.98
C THR A 612 -12.98 -2.95 33.53
N ALA A 613 -13.22 -1.74 34.05
CA ALA A 613 -14.38 -0.91 33.71
C ALA A 613 -14.60 -0.77 32.19
N GLY A 614 -15.79 -1.12 31.71
CA GLY A 614 -16.18 -0.99 30.29
C GLY A 614 -15.53 -2.00 29.34
N LYS A 615 -14.80 -3.00 29.84
CA LYS A 615 -14.26 -4.11 29.04
C LYS A 615 -15.32 -5.19 28.80
N LEU A 616 -15.14 -5.90 27.69
CA LEU A 616 -15.99 -7.02 27.29
C LEU A 616 -15.76 -8.22 28.22
N SER A 617 -16.82 -8.84 28.69
CA SER A 617 -16.86 -10.12 29.40
C SER A 617 -17.69 -11.12 28.59
N THR A 618 -17.51 -12.42 28.86
CA THR A 618 -18.26 -13.48 28.17
C THR A 618 -19.06 -14.27 29.20
N PHE A 619 -20.31 -14.58 28.88
CA PHE A 619 -21.25 -15.28 29.76
C PHE A 619 -21.78 -16.53 29.08
N LEU A 620 -21.84 -17.64 29.81
CA LEU A 620 -22.45 -18.91 29.40
C LEU A 620 -23.83 -19.01 30.05
N LEU A 621 -24.87 -18.87 29.21
CA LEU A 621 -26.26 -18.81 29.65
C LEU A 621 -27.00 -20.09 29.26
N ASP A 622 -27.80 -20.61 30.18
CA ASP A 622 -28.81 -21.63 29.90
C ASP A 622 -30.08 -20.93 29.43
N ARG A 623 -30.52 -21.24 28.21
CA ARG A 623 -31.67 -20.58 27.58
C ARG A 623 -32.94 -20.71 28.41
N LYS A 624 -33.11 -21.81 29.14
CA LYS A 624 -34.30 -22.02 30.00
C LYS A 624 -34.42 -20.98 31.10
N ASN A 625 -33.29 -20.39 31.50
CA ASN A 625 -33.22 -19.37 32.54
C ASN A 625 -33.25 -17.94 31.97
N CYS A 626 -33.31 -17.78 30.64
CA CYS A 626 -33.26 -16.48 29.97
C CYS A 626 -34.67 -15.87 29.77
N ALA A 627 -35.41 -15.67 30.86
CA ALA A 627 -36.70 -14.97 30.80
C ALA A 627 -36.49 -13.53 30.26
N GLY A 628 -37.06 -13.22 29.09
CA GLY A 628 -36.82 -11.94 28.38
C GLY A 628 -36.01 -12.07 27.08
N LEU A 629 -35.44 -13.24 26.78
CA LEU A 629 -34.81 -13.51 25.49
C LEU A 629 -35.86 -13.67 24.38
N LYS A 630 -35.76 -12.85 23.33
CA LYS A 630 -36.66 -12.89 22.17
C LYS A 630 -35.86 -13.12 20.89
N VAL A 631 -36.34 -14.04 20.05
CA VAL A 631 -35.87 -14.18 18.67
C VAL A 631 -36.59 -13.11 17.85
N VAL A 632 -35.86 -12.09 17.40
CA VAL A 632 -36.44 -10.93 16.70
C VAL A 632 -36.80 -11.29 15.27
N LYS A 633 -35.84 -11.89 14.56
CA LYS A 633 -35.97 -12.17 13.13
C LYS A 633 -35.07 -13.34 12.75
N ARG A 634 -35.61 -14.24 11.93
CA ARG A 634 -34.79 -15.18 11.15
C ARG A 634 -34.29 -14.51 9.88
N GLN A 635 -33.00 -14.62 9.61
CA GLN A 635 -32.37 -13.99 8.45
C GLN A 635 -32.68 -14.74 7.17
N ASN A 636 -32.92 -13.97 6.11
CA ASN A 636 -33.03 -14.47 4.75
C ASN A 636 -31.65 -14.38 4.10
N THR A 637 -30.84 -15.43 4.22
CA THR A 637 -29.51 -15.49 3.61
C THR A 637 -29.57 -15.87 2.14
N THR A 638 -28.56 -15.45 1.37
CA THR A 638 -28.41 -15.81 -0.05
C THR A 638 -28.25 -17.33 -0.21
N GLY A 639 -27.32 -17.93 0.52
CA GLY A 639 -27.12 -19.38 0.60
C GLY A 639 -27.04 -19.86 2.05
N LEU A 640 -26.66 -21.13 2.23
CA LEU A 640 -26.70 -21.87 3.49
C LEU A 640 -28.06 -21.76 4.19
N ARG A 641 -29.14 -21.78 3.38
CA ARG A 641 -30.50 -21.47 3.85
C ARG A 641 -31.05 -22.49 4.84
N ALA A 642 -30.43 -23.66 4.91
CA ALA A 642 -30.73 -24.68 5.92
C ALA A 642 -30.32 -24.27 7.34
N LEU A 643 -29.36 -23.34 7.48
CA LEU A 643 -28.91 -22.84 8.78
C LEU A 643 -29.95 -21.92 9.41
N GLU A 644 -30.05 -22.02 10.73
CA GLU A 644 -30.88 -21.14 11.54
C GLU A 644 -30.04 -19.93 12.00
N ILE A 645 -30.10 -18.84 11.25
CA ILE A 645 -29.38 -17.60 11.58
C ILE A 645 -30.40 -16.55 12.00
N VAL A 646 -30.31 -16.07 13.23
CA VAL A 646 -31.32 -15.17 13.82
C VAL A 646 -30.71 -13.99 14.56
N ASP A 647 -31.52 -12.97 14.77
CA ASP A 647 -31.20 -11.89 15.70
C ASP A 647 -31.86 -12.17 17.05
N LEU A 648 -31.08 -12.01 18.12
CA LEU A 648 -31.50 -12.22 19.50
C LEU A 648 -31.57 -10.88 20.23
N HIS A 649 -32.68 -10.62 20.89
CA HIS A 649 -32.85 -9.46 21.75
C HIS A 649 -32.98 -9.91 23.21
N PHE A 650 -32.16 -9.32 24.07
CA PHE A 650 -32.13 -9.55 25.50
C PHE A 650 -32.83 -8.37 26.19
N ASP A 651 -34.03 -8.63 26.70
CA ASP A 651 -34.89 -7.65 27.38
C ASP A 651 -34.85 -7.94 28.89
N ASP A 652 -33.93 -7.27 29.59
CA ASP A 652 -33.66 -7.41 31.03
C ASP A 652 -33.60 -8.87 31.52
N VAL A 653 -32.83 -9.69 30.78
CA VAL A 653 -32.71 -11.11 31.06
C VAL A 653 -31.95 -11.33 32.38
N PRO A 654 -32.53 -12.01 33.39
CA PRO A 654 -31.86 -12.22 34.66
C PRO A 654 -30.68 -13.18 34.47
N ILE A 655 -29.52 -12.81 35.00
CA ILE A 655 -28.32 -13.65 34.97
C ILE A 655 -27.66 -13.74 36.34
N SER A 656 -27.00 -14.87 36.63
CA SER A 656 -26.07 -14.99 37.76
C SER A 656 -24.67 -14.61 37.30
N LEU A 657 -23.85 -14.05 38.20
CA LEU A 657 -22.43 -13.83 37.93
C LEU A 657 -21.65 -15.15 37.79
N ASP A 658 -22.18 -16.27 38.29
CA ASP A 658 -21.61 -17.61 38.06
C ASP A 658 -21.69 -18.06 36.60
N CYS A 659 -22.49 -17.36 35.78
CA CYS A 659 -22.53 -17.55 34.33
C CYS A 659 -21.29 -16.98 33.63
N LEU A 660 -20.40 -16.28 34.33
CA LEU A 660 -19.18 -15.75 33.73
C LEU A 660 -18.32 -16.90 33.18
N LEU A 661 -17.98 -16.80 31.89
CA LEU A 661 -17.06 -17.71 31.21
C LEU A 661 -15.69 -17.03 31.16
N HIS A 662 -14.70 -17.64 31.81
CA HIS A 662 -13.39 -17.07 32.09
C HIS A 662 -13.37 -16.02 33.22
N LYS A 663 -12.84 -14.81 32.98
CA LYS A 663 -12.67 -13.74 33.96
C LYS A 663 -13.31 -12.44 33.48
N GLU A 664 -13.67 -11.56 34.41
CA GLU A 664 -14.21 -10.24 34.11
C GLU A 664 -13.24 -9.45 33.22
N GLY A 665 -13.77 -8.80 32.18
CA GLY A 665 -12.99 -7.96 31.27
C GLY A 665 -12.07 -8.74 30.30
N LYS A 666 -12.17 -10.08 30.29
CA LYS A 666 -11.41 -10.96 29.39
C LYS A 666 -12.23 -11.54 28.23
N GLY A 667 -13.44 -11.05 28.00
CA GLY A 667 -14.31 -11.55 26.93
C GLY A 667 -13.74 -11.33 25.52
N PHE A 668 -12.90 -10.31 25.32
CA PHE A 668 -12.19 -10.12 24.04
C PHE A 668 -11.18 -11.25 23.76
N GLU A 669 -10.49 -11.73 24.79
CA GLU A 669 -9.53 -12.85 24.69
C GLU A 669 -10.28 -14.13 24.31
N VAL A 670 -11.37 -14.44 25.03
CA VAL A 670 -12.23 -15.59 24.73
C VAL A 670 -12.73 -15.53 23.28
N SER A 671 -13.25 -14.37 22.84
CA SER A 671 -13.82 -14.19 21.50
C SER A 671 -12.78 -14.39 20.39
N LEU A 672 -11.55 -13.88 20.57
CA LEU A 672 -10.47 -14.08 19.61
C LEU A 672 -10.03 -15.53 19.55
N THR A 673 -9.79 -16.17 20.70
CA THR A 673 -9.33 -17.56 20.76
C THR A 673 -10.29 -18.50 20.04
N ILE A 674 -11.59 -18.44 20.34
CA ILE A 674 -12.59 -19.33 19.73
C ILE A 674 -12.76 -19.06 18.23
N SER A 675 -12.60 -17.81 17.78
CA SER A 675 -12.72 -17.44 16.37
C SER A 675 -11.49 -17.79 15.55
N ASP A 676 -10.32 -17.87 16.19
CA ASP A 676 -9.02 -18.04 15.54
C ASP A 676 -8.60 -19.52 15.46
N GLU A 677 -8.81 -20.30 16.52
CA GLU A 677 -8.24 -21.64 16.65
C GLU A 677 -8.78 -22.66 15.61
N GLY A 678 -10.04 -22.55 15.17
CA GLY A 678 -10.65 -23.52 14.24
C GLY A 678 -10.48 -23.20 12.75
N ARG A 679 -9.81 -22.11 12.38
CA ARG A 679 -9.85 -21.58 11.00
C ARG A 679 -9.26 -22.48 9.92
N HIS A 680 -8.23 -23.24 10.26
CA HIS A 680 -7.54 -24.12 9.31
C HIS A 680 -8.45 -25.24 8.78
N HIS A 681 -9.50 -25.64 9.52
CA HIS A 681 -10.49 -26.61 9.05
C HIS A 681 -11.24 -26.15 7.79
N PHE A 682 -11.38 -24.83 7.58
CA PHE A 682 -11.99 -24.28 6.36
C PHE A 682 -11.17 -24.65 5.11
N ALA A 683 -9.84 -24.76 5.22
CA ALA A 683 -9.01 -25.20 4.11
C ALA A 683 -9.18 -26.69 3.80
N ALA A 684 -9.35 -27.55 4.82
CA ALA A 684 -9.65 -28.97 4.62
C ALA A 684 -11.01 -29.16 3.91
N VAL A 685 -12.04 -28.44 4.37
CA VAL A 685 -13.38 -28.43 3.76
C VAL A 685 -13.33 -27.92 2.33
N ALA A 686 -12.65 -26.79 2.09
CA ALA A 686 -12.49 -26.21 0.77
C ALA A 686 -11.80 -27.17 -0.20
N ALA A 687 -10.73 -27.85 0.23
CA ALA A 687 -10.05 -28.84 -0.59
C ALA A 687 -10.97 -30.01 -0.96
N ALA A 688 -11.70 -30.57 0.00
CA ALA A 688 -12.64 -31.66 -0.26
C ALA A 688 -13.80 -31.25 -1.17
N PHE A 689 -14.36 -30.06 -0.95
CA PHE A 689 -15.39 -29.46 -1.79
C PHE A 689 -14.92 -29.31 -3.25
N LEU A 690 -13.73 -28.74 -3.45
CA LEU A 690 -13.16 -28.58 -4.79
C LEU A 690 -12.78 -29.91 -5.44
N LYS A 691 -12.29 -30.91 -4.68
CA LYS A 691 -12.04 -32.27 -5.19
C LYS A 691 -13.31 -32.89 -5.76
N ARG A 692 -14.44 -32.75 -5.06
CA ARG A 692 -15.75 -33.23 -5.54
C ARG A 692 -16.13 -32.54 -6.86
N LEU A 693 -16.05 -31.22 -6.91
CA LEU A 693 -16.42 -30.47 -8.11
C LEU A 693 -15.50 -30.80 -9.29
N LEU A 694 -14.19 -30.92 -9.06
CA LEU A 694 -13.21 -31.28 -10.08
C LEU A 694 -13.48 -32.69 -10.61
N SER A 695 -13.86 -33.63 -9.73
CA SER A 695 -14.28 -34.98 -10.15
C SER A 695 -15.49 -34.95 -11.08
N VAL A 696 -16.53 -34.17 -10.73
CA VAL A 696 -17.75 -34.01 -11.55
C VAL A 696 -17.41 -33.34 -12.89
N ALA A 697 -16.54 -32.33 -12.88
CA ALA A 697 -16.09 -31.64 -14.09
C ALA A 697 -15.27 -32.57 -14.99
N ALA A 698 -14.36 -33.36 -14.43
CA ALA A 698 -13.54 -34.30 -15.19
C ALA A 698 -14.41 -35.37 -15.87
N GLU A 699 -15.39 -35.94 -15.16
CA GLU A 699 -16.34 -36.90 -15.72
C GLU A 699 -17.15 -36.29 -16.88
N HIS A 700 -17.61 -35.04 -16.73
CA HIS A 700 -18.29 -34.31 -17.79
C HIS A 700 -17.39 -34.11 -19.02
N CYS A 701 -16.16 -33.63 -18.81
CA CYS A 701 -15.21 -33.34 -19.88
C CYS A 701 -14.76 -34.57 -20.66
N ASN A 702 -14.65 -35.72 -20.00
CA ASN A 702 -14.29 -36.99 -20.65
C ASN A 702 -15.43 -37.53 -21.52
N ARG A 703 -16.69 -37.24 -21.20
CA ARG A 703 -17.87 -37.69 -21.97
C ARG A 703 -18.24 -36.72 -23.09
N ARG A 704 -18.03 -35.42 -22.89
CA ARG A 704 -18.45 -34.39 -23.83
C ARG A 704 -17.38 -34.17 -24.90
N SER A 705 -17.78 -34.23 -26.16
CA SER A 705 -16.89 -33.94 -27.31
C SER A 705 -17.28 -32.64 -28.00
N HIS A 706 -16.29 -31.87 -28.44
CA HIS A 706 -16.44 -30.66 -29.26
C HIS A 706 -15.30 -30.60 -30.28
N PHE A 707 -15.60 -30.18 -31.52
CA PHE A 707 -14.61 -30.18 -32.62
C PHE A 707 -13.86 -31.51 -32.83
N GLY A 708 -14.54 -32.65 -32.60
CA GLY A 708 -13.96 -33.98 -32.86
C GLY A 708 -13.00 -34.52 -31.78
N VAL A 709 -12.82 -33.79 -30.68
CA VAL A 709 -12.03 -34.22 -29.51
C VAL A 709 -12.86 -34.10 -28.24
N THR A 710 -12.47 -34.79 -27.17
CA THR A 710 -13.10 -34.62 -25.86
C THR A 710 -12.74 -33.26 -25.28
N LEU A 711 -13.59 -32.71 -24.41
CA LEU A 711 -13.26 -31.45 -23.73
C LEU A 711 -12.01 -31.60 -22.85
N ALA A 712 -11.73 -32.80 -22.32
CA ALA A 712 -10.53 -33.07 -21.52
C ALA A 712 -9.21 -32.93 -22.31
N GLU A 713 -9.25 -33.09 -23.63
CA GLU A 713 -8.10 -32.88 -24.53
C GLU A 713 -7.88 -31.41 -24.89
N SER A 714 -8.80 -30.51 -24.52
CA SER A 714 -8.64 -29.08 -24.74
C SER A 714 -7.62 -28.47 -23.77
N ASN A 715 -6.60 -27.79 -24.30
CA ASN A 715 -5.60 -27.08 -23.49
C ASN A 715 -6.24 -26.06 -22.53
N PHE A 716 -7.35 -25.41 -22.91
CA PHE A 716 -8.06 -24.47 -22.04
C PHE A 716 -8.67 -25.17 -20.81
N VAL A 717 -9.22 -26.38 -20.99
CA VAL A 717 -9.77 -27.17 -19.89
C VAL A 717 -8.64 -27.73 -19.02
N GLN A 718 -7.55 -28.17 -19.63
CA GLN A 718 -6.36 -28.66 -18.91
C GLN A 718 -5.74 -27.57 -18.04
N GLU A 719 -5.61 -26.34 -18.54
CA GLU A 719 -5.12 -25.19 -17.75
C GLU A 719 -6.03 -24.92 -16.54
N ARG A 720 -7.36 -24.92 -16.73
CA ARG A 720 -8.33 -24.76 -15.65
C ARG A 720 -8.26 -25.88 -14.63
N PHE A 721 -8.14 -27.13 -15.06
CA PHE A 721 -8.00 -28.29 -14.18
C PHE A 721 -6.70 -28.24 -13.39
N ALA A 722 -5.59 -27.84 -14.03
CA ALA A 722 -4.31 -27.66 -13.36
C ALA A 722 -4.41 -26.57 -12.28
N ALA A 723 -5.00 -25.42 -12.59
CA ALA A 723 -5.17 -24.33 -11.63
C ALA A 723 -5.98 -24.76 -10.40
N VAL A 724 -7.16 -25.38 -10.60
CA VAL A 724 -8.00 -25.88 -9.49
C VAL A 724 -7.28 -26.99 -8.71
N SER A 725 -6.51 -27.85 -9.38
CA SER A 725 -5.73 -28.90 -8.73
C SER A 725 -4.61 -28.34 -7.84
N LEU A 726 -3.94 -27.26 -8.28
CA LEU A 726 -2.92 -26.58 -7.47
C LEU A 726 -3.55 -25.92 -6.23
N ASP A 727 -4.74 -25.31 -6.36
CA ASP A 727 -5.48 -24.76 -5.22
C ASP A 727 -5.88 -25.86 -4.23
N ILE A 728 -6.42 -26.98 -4.72
CA ILE A 728 -6.74 -28.16 -3.89
C ILE A 728 -5.49 -28.65 -3.15
N PHE A 729 -4.38 -28.81 -3.88
CA PHE A 729 -3.12 -29.27 -3.33
C PHE A 729 -2.62 -28.31 -2.25
N ALA A 730 -2.62 -27.01 -2.50
CA ALA A 730 -2.20 -26.00 -1.53
C ALA A 730 -3.07 -26.03 -0.27
N LEU A 731 -4.40 -26.04 -0.41
CA LEU A 731 -5.35 -26.00 0.70
C LEU A 731 -5.30 -27.25 1.58
N GLU A 732 -5.29 -28.43 0.96
CA GLU A 732 -5.16 -29.69 1.71
C GLU A 732 -3.83 -29.73 2.45
N THR A 733 -2.76 -29.34 1.75
CA THR A 733 -1.41 -29.34 2.32
C THR A 733 -1.35 -28.47 3.57
N ILE A 734 -1.78 -27.21 3.51
CA ILE A 734 -1.70 -26.30 4.66
C ILE A 734 -2.66 -26.70 5.78
N ALA A 735 -3.83 -27.26 5.46
CA ALA A 735 -4.79 -27.68 6.48
C ALA A 735 -4.20 -28.76 7.38
N TYR A 736 -3.69 -29.85 6.78
CA TYR A 736 -3.10 -30.96 7.54
C TYR A 736 -1.71 -30.62 8.10
N TYR A 737 -0.95 -29.74 7.45
CA TYR A 737 0.30 -29.21 7.99
C TYR A 737 0.06 -28.47 9.32
N ILE A 738 -0.90 -27.55 9.35
CA ILE A 738 -1.25 -26.82 10.58
C ILE A 738 -1.83 -27.77 11.62
N SER A 739 -2.75 -28.67 11.24
CA SER A 739 -3.33 -29.63 12.18
C SER A 739 -2.29 -30.54 12.81
N GLY A 740 -1.34 -31.06 12.03
CA GLY A 740 -0.31 -31.97 12.54
C GLY A 740 0.64 -31.31 13.51
N TYR A 741 1.24 -30.16 13.14
CA TYR A 741 2.10 -29.45 14.09
C TYR A 741 1.36 -29.00 15.35
N ARG A 742 0.07 -28.70 15.24
CA ARG A 742 -0.73 -28.37 16.41
C ARG A 742 -0.94 -29.55 17.35
N ASP A 743 -1.10 -30.75 16.81
CA ASP A 743 -1.20 -31.98 17.60
C ASP A 743 0.15 -32.28 18.28
N ASP A 744 1.26 -32.07 17.58
CA ASP A 744 2.63 -32.32 18.08
C ASP A 744 3.07 -31.29 19.16
N ASP A 745 2.80 -30.00 18.91
CA ASP A 745 3.10 -28.90 19.83
C ASP A 745 1.90 -27.95 19.97
N PRO A 746 0.99 -28.23 20.92
CA PRO A 746 -0.16 -27.36 21.21
C PRO A 746 0.21 -26.00 21.80
N SER A 747 1.46 -25.80 22.25
CA SER A 747 1.90 -24.56 22.91
C SER A 747 2.24 -23.44 21.93
N ARG A 748 2.46 -23.80 20.66
CA ARG A 748 2.78 -22.86 19.58
C ARG A 748 1.53 -22.12 19.08
N ASP A 749 1.72 -20.88 18.63
CA ASP A 749 0.65 -20.03 18.09
C ASP A 749 0.43 -20.30 16.60
N TYR A 750 -0.68 -20.95 16.27
CA TYR A 750 -1.12 -21.23 14.90
C TYR A 750 -2.19 -20.26 14.37
N THR A 751 -2.50 -19.19 15.12
CA THR A 751 -3.63 -18.32 14.78
C THR A 751 -3.40 -17.52 13.50
N THR A 752 -2.14 -17.19 13.18
CA THR A 752 -1.77 -16.51 11.93
C THR A 752 -1.83 -17.49 10.77
N ASP A 753 -1.27 -18.68 10.94
CA ASP A 753 -1.26 -19.77 9.96
C ASP A 753 -2.69 -20.20 9.58
N GLY A 754 -3.56 -20.38 10.57
CA GLY A 754 -4.98 -20.68 10.34
C GLY A 754 -5.74 -19.54 9.66
N SER A 755 -5.35 -18.29 9.90
CA SER A 755 -5.96 -17.13 9.21
C SER A 755 -5.56 -17.08 7.73
N ILE A 756 -4.31 -17.44 7.40
CA ILE A 756 -3.85 -17.61 6.01
C ILE A 756 -4.66 -18.72 5.34
N ALA A 757 -4.77 -19.89 5.97
CA ALA A 757 -5.51 -21.02 5.45
C ALA A 757 -6.97 -20.66 5.14
N HIS A 758 -7.62 -19.93 6.04
CA HIS A 758 -9.01 -19.51 5.86
C HIS A 758 -9.19 -18.45 4.75
N LEU A 759 -8.27 -17.48 4.65
CA LEU A 759 -8.31 -16.47 3.58
C LEU A 759 -8.16 -17.12 2.20
N LEU A 760 -7.25 -18.09 2.08
CA LEU A 760 -7.02 -18.86 0.86
C LEU A 760 -8.22 -19.74 0.53
N ALA A 761 -8.78 -20.45 1.52
CA ALA A 761 -9.95 -21.32 1.33
C ALA A 761 -11.13 -20.57 0.69
N ARG A 762 -11.43 -19.35 1.18
CA ARG A 762 -12.52 -18.52 0.62
C ARG A 762 -12.27 -18.12 -0.83
N SER A 763 -11.04 -17.75 -1.14
CA SER A 763 -10.67 -17.26 -2.48
C SER A 763 -10.69 -18.40 -3.49
N ALA A 764 -10.08 -19.54 -3.13
CA ALA A 764 -10.00 -20.74 -3.95
C ALA A 764 -11.37 -21.39 -4.20
N VAL A 765 -12.25 -21.48 -3.20
CA VAL A 765 -13.58 -22.08 -3.41
C VAL A 765 -14.43 -21.24 -4.36
N ARG A 766 -14.38 -19.90 -4.25
CA ARG A 766 -15.10 -18.99 -5.16
C ARG A 766 -14.56 -19.09 -6.59
N ALA A 767 -13.25 -18.97 -6.75
CA ALA A 767 -12.62 -19.02 -8.06
C ALA A 767 -12.75 -20.41 -8.71
N GLY A 768 -12.53 -21.48 -7.95
CA GLY A 768 -12.63 -22.86 -8.42
C GLY A 768 -14.05 -23.26 -8.81
N LEU A 769 -15.07 -22.85 -8.04
CA LEU A 769 -16.47 -23.07 -8.41
C LEU A 769 -16.80 -22.37 -9.73
N ILE A 770 -16.46 -21.08 -9.87
CA ILE A 770 -16.72 -20.32 -11.11
C ILE A 770 -15.99 -20.95 -12.29
N THR A 771 -14.72 -21.31 -12.12
CA THR A 771 -13.91 -21.98 -13.16
C THR A 771 -14.56 -23.27 -13.63
N ILE A 772 -15.12 -24.07 -12.71
CA ILE A 772 -15.84 -25.29 -13.05
C ILE A 772 -17.18 -24.98 -13.72
N MET A 773 -17.93 -23.98 -13.25
CA MET A 773 -19.16 -23.54 -13.92
C MET A 773 -18.90 -23.14 -15.38
N GLU A 774 -17.79 -22.45 -15.66
CA GLU A 774 -17.38 -22.08 -17.02
C GLU A 774 -17.07 -23.29 -17.91
N VAL A 775 -16.65 -24.42 -17.34
CA VAL A 775 -16.45 -25.68 -18.08
C VAL A 775 -17.80 -26.27 -18.52
N PHE A 776 -18.84 -26.14 -17.69
CA PHE A 776 -20.21 -26.56 -18.02
C PHE A 776 -20.97 -25.53 -18.88
N GLY A 777 -20.47 -24.29 -18.98
CA GLY A 777 -21.07 -23.22 -19.76
C GLY A 777 -22.47 -22.85 -19.26
N ALA A 778 -23.39 -22.54 -20.18
CA ALA A 778 -24.74 -22.09 -19.85
C ALA A 778 -25.55 -23.09 -19.01
N ALA A 779 -25.24 -24.39 -19.07
CA ALA A 779 -25.92 -25.41 -18.26
C ALA A 779 -25.72 -25.16 -16.76
N ALA A 780 -24.57 -24.64 -16.34
CA ALA A 780 -24.30 -24.32 -14.94
C ALA A 780 -25.13 -23.14 -14.39
N SER A 781 -25.77 -22.36 -15.27
CA SER A 781 -26.67 -21.27 -14.88
C SER A 781 -28.13 -21.73 -14.70
N THR A 782 -28.44 -23.00 -14.96
CA THR A 782 -29.77 -23.57 -14.78
C THR A 782 -29.95 -24.12 -13.37
N THR A 783 -31.20 -24.26 -12.93
CA THR A 783 -31.55 -24.95 -11.67
C THR A 783 -31.56 -26.48 -11.82
N ASP A 784 -31.31 -27.01 -13.01
CA ASP A 784 -31.24 -28.44 -13.29
C ASP A 784 -29.95 -29.05 -12.72
N LEU A 785 -28.91 -28.23 -12.56
CA LEU A 785 -27.64 -28.57 -11.90
C LEU A 785 -27.51 -27.85 -10.56
N GLU A 786 -26.64 -28.38 -9.69
CA GLU A 786 -26.47 -27.84 -8.34
C GLU A 786 -25.67 -26.52 -8.26
N PHE A 787 -25.07 -26.07 -9.36
CA PHE A 787 -24.09 -24.97 -9.36
C PHE A 787 -24.66 -23.64 -8.87
N GLU A 788 -25.91 -23.29 -9.22
CA GLU A 788 -26.57 -22.07 -8.74
C GLU A 788 -26.65 -22.04 -7.21
N ARG A 789 -27.08 -23.15 -6.60
CA ARG A 789 -27.18 -23.30 -5.15
C ARG A 789 -25.79 -23.22 -4.51
N LEU A 790 -24.82 -23.95 -5.06
CA LEU A 790 -23.45 -23.93 -4.56
C LEU A 790 -22.83 -22.54 -4.61
N LEU A 791 -23.12 -21.76 -5.65
CA LEU A 791 -22.65 -20.37 -5.78
C LEU A 791 -23.23 -19.49 -4.67
N ARG A 792 -24.53 -19.65 -4.36
CA ARG A 792 -25.17 -18.99 -3.22
C ARG A 792 -24.55 -19.41 -1.89
N ASP A 793 -24.37 -20.72 -1.68
CA ASP A 793 -23.83 -21.29 -0.44
C ASP A 793 -22.40 -20.81 -0.17
N VAL A 794 -21.52 -20.88 -1.17
CA VAL A 794 -20.13 -20.39 -1.09
C VAL A 794 -20.09 -18.89 -0.79
N THR A 795 -21.03 -18.12 -1.35
CA THR A 795 -21.12 -16.67 -1.10
C THR A 795 -21.39 -16.39 0.38
N THR A 796 -22.34 -17.09 1.00
CA THR A 796 -22.65 -16.95 2.43
C THR A 796 -21.57 -17.57 3.32
N TRP A 797 -21.03 -18.73 2.96
CA TRP A 797 -19.95 -19.40 3.69
C TRP A 797 -18.69 -18.54 3.81
N SER A 798 -18.34 -17.79 2.76
CA SER A 798 -17.18 -16.89 2.73
C SER A 798 -17.24 -15.76 3.77
N SER A 799 -18.40 -15.48 4.36
CA SER A 799 -18.59 -14.42 5.36
C SER A 799 -18.43 -14.90 6.81
N PHE A 800 -18.34 -16.22 7.05
CA PHE A 800 -18.21 -16.77 8.41
C PHE A 800 -16.84 -16.48 9.03
N LEU A 801 -16.80 -16.11 10.31
CA LEU A 801 -15.56 -15.82 11.07
C LEU A 801 -14.72 -14.63 10.55
N GLY A 802 -15.38 -13.55 10.13
CA GLY A 802 -14.77 -12.23 9.82
C GLY A 802 -14.62 -11.94 8.33
N SER A 803 -14.36 -10.69 7.93
CA SER A 803 -14.13 -10.33 6.53
C SER A 803 -12.74 -10.69 6.03
N ASN A 804 -12.56 -10.69 4.71
CA ASN A 804 -11.23 -10.84 4.10
C ASN A 804 -10.29 -9.70 4.50
N ASP A 805 -10.80 -8.48 4.63
CA ASP A 805 -9.99 -7.31 5.00
C ASP A 805 -9.47 -7.42 6.42
N TRP A 806 -10.29 -7.95 7.33
CA TRP A 806 -9.87 -8.26 8.69
C TRP A 806 -8.79 -9.34 8.74
N LEU A 807 -8.96 -10.44 7.99
CA LEU A 807 -7.94 -11.50 7.90
C LEU A 807 -6.62 -10.96 7.36
N VAL A 808 -6.68 -10.17 6.28
CA VAL A 808 -5.50 -9.49 5.69
C VAL A 808 -4.80 -8.60 6.71
N GLY A 809 -5.56 -7.74 7.39
CA GLY A 809 -5.05 -6.85 8.43
C GLY A 809 -4.37 -7.64 9.55
N LYS A 810 -5.01 -8.73 10.03
CA LYS A 810 -4.46 -9.59 11.08
C LYS A 810 -3.15 -10.25 10.64
N ILE A 811 -3.11 -10.89 9.48
CA ILE A 811 -1.93 -11.64 8.99
C ILE A 811 -0.74 -10.70 8.82
N ALA A 812 -0.93 -9.59 8.10
CA ALA A 812 0.14 -8.62 7.85
C ALA A 812 0.66 -8.00 9.16
N THR A 813 -0.26 -7.63 10.05
CA THR A 813 0.08 -7.02 11.35
C THR A 813 0.83 -8.00 12.26
N SER A 814 0.41 -9.26 12.33
CA SER A 814 1.11 -10.31 13.07
C SER A 814 2.54 -10.51 12.55
N GLY A 815 2.71 -10.54 11.23
CA GLY A 815 4.02 -10.65 10.58
C GLY A 815 4.93 -9.44 10.85
N LEU A 816 4.40 -8.22 10.74
CA LEU A 816 5.14 -6.99 11.04
C LEU A 816 5.58 -6.92 12.51
N VAL A 817 4.74 -7.36 13.45
CA VAL A 817 5.10 -7.44 14.88
C VAL A 817 6.22 -8.44 15.10
N ALA A 818 6.13 -9.62 14.48
CA ALA A 818 7.18 -10.63 14.59
C ALA A 818 8.52 -10.10 14.09
N TRP A 819 8.53 -9.44 12.94
CA TRP A 819 9.72 -8.78 12.41
C TRP A 819 10.24 -7.68 13.35
N ALA A 820 9.36 -6.86 13.93
CA ALA A 820 9.74 -5.77 14.82
C ALA A 820 10.29 -6.25 16.18
N GLU A 821 9.72 -7.32 16.75
CA GLU A 821 10.19 -7.95 17.99
C GLU A 821 11.59 -8.54 17.79
N THR A 822 11.83 -9.16 16.64
CA THR A 822 13.10 -9.82 16.30
C THR A 822 14.19 -8.86 15.83
N SER A 823 13.82 -7.71 15.25
CA SER A 823 14.72 -6.67 14.73
C SER A 823 14.77 -5.40 15.61
N SER A 824 14.46 -5.53 16.90
CA SER A 824 14.32 -4.40 17.84
C SER A 824 15.59 -3.54 17.98
N GLU A 825 16.78 -4.15 17.92
CA GLU A 825 18.06 -3.44 17.98
C GLU A 825 18.34 -2.61 16.72
N ASP A 826 18.00 -3.16 15.54
CA ASP A 826 18.11 -2.44 14.27
C ASP A 826 17.10 -1.29 14.19
N LEU A 827 15.87 -1.49 14.67
CA LEU A 827 14.87 -0.43 14.81
C LEU A 827 15.33 0.67 15.77
N HIS A 828 15.98 0.31 16.89
CA HIS A 828 16.53 1.27 17.83
C HIS A 828 17.63 2.12 17.19
N LYS A 829 18.57 1.49 16.47
CA LYS A 829 19.66 2.18 15.75
C LYS A 829 19.10 3.09 14.65
N GLN A 830 18.07 2.65 13.93
CA GLN A 830 17.41 3.45 12.89
C GLN A 830 16.60 4.62 13.46
N GLY A 831 15.98 4.46 14.64
CA GLY A 831 15.23 5.50 15.33
C GLY A 831 16.10 6.61 15.93
N ARG A 832 17.43 6.43 15.95
CA ARG A 832 18.42 7.43 16.39
C ARG A 832 19.48 7.68 15.32
N PRO A 833 19.10 8.34 14.21
CA PRO A 833 20.01 8.58 13.09
C PRO A 833 21.23 9.41 13.48
N ASP A 834 21.10 10.28 14.49
CA ASP A 834 22.18 11.11 14.99
C ASP A 834 23.23 10.30 15.79
N ASP A 835 22.79 9.26 16.51
CA ASP A 835 23.66 8.38 17.30
C ASP A 835 24.30 7.27 16.44
N TYR A 836 23.62 6.80 15.38
CA TYR A 836 24.07 5.69 14.52
C TYR A 836 24.04 6.00 13.01
N PRO A 837 24.69 7.09 12.55
CA PRO A 837 24.61 7.55 11.16
C PRO A 837 25.15 6.51 10.16
N TRP A 838 26.14 5.70 10.56
CA TRP A 838 26.73 4.66 9.72
C TRP A 838 25.79 3.46 9.48
N HIS A 839 24.97 3.10 10.47
CA HIS A 839 23.99 2.01 10.34
C HIS A 839 22.87 2.38 9.37
N VAL A 840 22.37 3.62 9.47
CA VAL A 840 21.37 4.18 8.55
C VAL A 840 21.92 4.25 7.12
N PHE A 841 23.17 4.69 6.97
CA PHE A 841 23.83 4.78 5.66
C PHE A 841 24.03 3.39 5.02
N LYS A 842 24.52 2.40 5.77
CA LYS A 842 24.70 1.01 5.28
C LYS A 842 23.38 0.38 4.83
N THR A 843 22.32 0.58 5.62
CA THR A 843 20.98 0.06 5.33
C THR A 843 20.41 0.62 4.03
N ARG A 844 20.73 1.89 3.70
CA ARG A 844 20.32 2.57 2.46
C ARG A 844 21.13 2.16 1.22
N PHE A 845 22.34 1.65 1.38
CA PHE A 845 23.13 1.11 0.26
C PHE A 845 22.71 -0.32 -0.11
N LEU A 846 22.34 -1.13 0.90
CA LEU A 846 21.80 -2.49 0.70
C LEU A 846 20.46 -2.52 -0.05
N SER A 847 19.77 -1.38 -0.23
CA SER A 847 18.53 -1.32 -1.03
C SER A 847 18.76 -1.33 -2.54
N LYS A 848 20.01 -1.15 -3.00
CA LYS A 848 20.38 -1.34 -4.41
C LYS A 848 20.47 -2.82 -4.81
N ASP A 849 20.62 -3.73 -3.84
CA ASP A 849 20.80 -5.16 -4.08
C ASP A 849 19.48 -5.96 -4.18
N ILE A 850 18.30 -5.33 -3.99
CA ILE A 850 16.99 -6.04 -4.00
C ILE A 850 16.69 -6.67 -5.37
N PHE A 851 17.20 -6.08 -6.44
CA PHE A 851 17.03 -6.55 -7.82
C PHE A 851 18.25 -7.31 -8.35
N SER A 852 19.27 -7.55 -7.51
CA SER A 852 20.35 -8.45 -7.89
C SER A 852 19.87 -9.89 -7.81
N ASP A 853 20.16 -10.70 -8.82
CA ASP A 853 19.97 -12.15 -8.78
C ASP A 853 20.92 -12.84 -7.77
N SER A 854 21.90 -12.09 -7.22
CA SER A 854 22.84 -12.60 -6.21
C SER A 854 22.33 -12.37 -4.78
N PHE A 855 21.57 -13.31 -4.22
CA PHE A 855 21.20 -13.33 -2.79
C PHE A 855 21.89 -14.51 -2.06
N LYS A 856 22.25 -14.29 -0.80
CA LYS A 856 22.92 -15.33 0.02
C LYS A 856 21.87 -16.20 0.70
N LEU A 857 21.84 -17.50 0.36
CA LEU A 857 21.04 -18.51 1.05
C LEU A 857 21.46 -18.55 2.52
N LYS A 858 20.53 -18.20 3.41
CA LYS A 858 20.76 -18.09 4.86
C LYS A 858 20.38 -19.37 5.57
N HIS A 859 19.30 -20.01 5.14
CA HIS A 859 18.69 -21.12 5.87
C HIS A 859 19.11 -22.49 5.31
N ARG A 860 19.45 -22.55 4.02
CA ARG A 860 19.81 -23.76 3.27
C ARG A 860 18.72 -24.83 3.37
N LEU A 861 17.48 -24.43 3.06
CA LEU A 861 16.31 -25.31 3.13
C LEU A 861 16.45 -26.55 2.25
N ASN A 862 17.18 -26.42 1.13
CA ASN A 862 17.46 -27.50 0.19
C ASN A 862 18.26 -28.66 0.79
N GLU A 863 19.01 -28.45 1.88
CA GLU A 863 19.76 -29.53 2.55
C GLU A 863 18.85 -30.47 3.38
N HIS A 864 17.58 -30.06 3.61
CA HIS A 864 16.65 -30.75 4.52
C HIS A 864 15.44 -31.36 3.79
N VAL A 865 15.43 -31.33 2.45
CA VAL A 865 14.36 -31.86 1.61
C VAL A 865 14.94 -32.70 0.47
N HIS A 866 14.09 -33.44 -0.22
CA HIS A 866 14.52 -34.25 -1.36
C HIS A 866 15.18 -33.37 -2.46
N PRO A 867 16.31 -33.78 -3.06
CA PRO A 867 17.05 -32.97 -4.03
C PRO A 867 16.24 -32.47 -5.22
N SER A 868 15.18 -33.19 -5.61
CA SER A 868 14.28 -32.75 -6.67
C SER A 868 13.60 -31.41 -6.38
N LEU A 869 13.49 -30.98 -5.12
CA LEU A 869 12.85 -29.74 -4.68
C LEU A 869 13.82 -28.58 -4.45
N THR A 870 15.10 -28.74 -4.83
CA THR A 870 16.15 -27.72 -4.58
C THR A 870 15.78 -26.33 -5.10
N ASP A 871 15.22 -26.23 -6.31
CA ASP A 871 14.86 -24.93 -6.88
C ASP A 871 13.65 -24.31 -6.18
N ALA A 872 12.68 -25.11 -5.74
CA ALA A 872 11.56 -24.63 -4.93
C ALA A 872 12.04 -24.07 -3.57
N CYS A 873 13.04 -24.70 -2.94
CA CYS A 873 13.68 -24.14 -1.74
C CYS A 873 14.39 -22.80 -2.00
N ARG A 874 15.08 -22.67 -3.15
CA ARG A 874 15.71 -21.40 -3.55
C ARG A 874 14.67 -20.29 -3.73
N PHE A 875 13.53 -20.60 -4.33
CA PHE A 875 12.41 -19.67 -4.50
C PHE A 875 11.89 -19.15 -3.16
N ILE A 876 11.74 -20.01 -2.16
CA ILE A 876 11.31 -19.63 -0.81
C ILE A 876 12.32 -18.68 -0.16
N GLU A 877 13.61 -19.03 -0.17
CA GLU A 877 14.65 -18.19 0.45
C GLU A 877 14.82 -16.84 -0.27
N GLU A 878 14.66 -16.81 -1.60
CA GLU A 878 14.67 -15.56 -2.38
C GLU A 878 13.57 -14.61 -1.89
N VAL A 879 12.34 -15.10 -1.80
CA VAL A 879 11.18 -14.29 -1.41
C VAL A 879 11.28 -13.85 0.05
N MET A 880 11.74 -14.73 0.94
CA MET A 880 11.98 -14.38 2.35
C MET A 880 13.02 -13.28 2.51
N TYR A 881 14.15 -13.40 1.81
CA TYR A 881 15.24 -12.42 1.84
C TYR A 881 14.76 -11.05 1.36
N LYS A 882 14.04 -11.01 0.23
CA LYS A 882 13.49 -9.78 -0.33
C LYS A 882 12.40 -9.19 0.58
N LEU A 883 11.49 -10.01 1.11
CA LEU A 883 10.42 -9.54 2.00
C LEU A 883 10.96 -8.85 3.25
N GLU A 884 11.97 -9.42 3.91
CA GLU A 884 12.60 -8.80 5.09
C GLU A 884 13.12 -7.39 4.77
N HIS A 885 13.74 -7.24 3.60
CA HIS A 885 14.21 -5.95 3.12
C HIS A 885 13.04 -4.97 2.89
N ILE A 886 11.96 -5.43 2.25
CA ILE A 886 10.78 -4.61 1.99
C ILE A 886 10.13 -4.13 3.27
N ILE A 887 9.93 -5.02 4.25
CA ILE A 887 9.33 -4.69 5.54
C ILE A 887 10.15 -3.60 6.24
N ARG A 888 11.48 -3.77 6.27
CA ARG A 888 12.40 -2.77 6.85
C ARG A 888 12.24 -1.41 6.18
N THR A 889 12.21 -1.38 4.85
CA THR A 889 12.08 -0.16 4.06
C THR A 889 10.71 0.51 4.25
N GLN A 890 9.63 -0.26 4.25
CA GLN A 890 8.27 0.26 4.46
C GLN A 890 8.08 0.82 5.87
N LEU A 891 8.57 0.13 6.91
CA LEU A 891 8.54 0.62 8.29
C LEU A 891 9.41 1.87 8.47
N HIS A 892 10.52 1.99 7.77
CA HIS A 892 11.33 3.21 7.80
C HIS A 892 10.57 4.41 7.22
N PHE A 893 9.93 4.26 6.05
CA PHE A 893 9.22 5.35 5.39
C PHE A 893 7.91 5.74 6.07
N LYS A 894 7.13 4.75 6.50
CA LYS A 894 5.77 4.98 7.01
C LYS A 894 5.70 4.98 8.54
N GLY A 895 6.70 4.39 9.21
CA GLY A 895 6.70 4.24 10.66
C GLY A 895 5.41 3.58 11.13
N LYS A 896 4.76 4.22 12.13
CA LYS A 896 3.47 3.76 12.66
C LYS A 896 2.31 3.93 11.68
N ALA A 897 2.41 4.79 10.66
CA ALA A 897 1.32 5.01 9.72
C ALA A 897 1.10 3.83 8.75
N ILE A 898 2.01 2.83 8.73
CA ILE A 898 1.82 1.59 7.95
C ILE A 898 0.56 0.83 8.39
N GLU A 899 0.17 1.00 9.64
CA GLU A 899 -1.02 0.42 10.27
C GLU A 899 -2.32 0.82 9.55
N ASP A 900 -2.37 2.05 9.04
CA ASP A 900 -3.54 2.58 8.32
C ASP A 900 -3.42 2.37 6.79
N ASP A 901 -2.29 1.82 6.32
CA ASP A 901 -2.05 1.61 4.89
C ASP A 901 -2.46 0.21 4.41
N CYS A 902 -3.76 0.07 4.18
CA CYS A 902 -4.38 -1.18 3.74
C CYS A 902 -3.77 -1.77 2.47
N PHE A 903 -3.27 -0.94 1.54
CA PHE A 903 -2.66 -1.42 0.30
C PHE A 903 -1.33 -2.13 0.60
N THR A 904 -0.52 -1.55 1.47
CA THR A 904 0.75 -2.15 1.91
C THR A 904 0.50 -3.42 2.71
N LEU A 905 -0.45 -3.39 3.65
CA LEU A 905 -0.80 -4.56 4.46
C LEU A 905 -1.30 -5.71 3.59
N ARG A 906 -2.15 -5.44 2.58
CA ARG A 906 -2.63 -6.47 1.64
C ARG A 906 -1.48 -7.14 0.89
N ARG A 907 -0.60 -6.34 0.29
CA ARG A 907 0.58 -6.83 -0.43
C ARG A 907 1.51 -7.65 0.47
N LEU A 908 1.77 -7.19 1.69
CA LEU A 908 2.59 -7.94 2.66
C LEU A 908 1.92 -9.25 3.09
N CYS A 909 0.61 -9.25 3.29
CA CYS A 909 -0.18 -10.45 3.58
C CYS A 909 -0.04 -11.49 2.45
N GLU A 910 -0.19 -11.07 1.19
CA GLU A 910 -0.10 -11.94 0.02
C GLU A 910 1.30 -12.56 -0.12
N VAL A 911 2.36 -11.77 0.03
CA VAL A 911 3.75 -12.27 -0.02
C VAL A 911 4.02 -13.24 1.13
N GLY A 912 3.65 -12.89 2.36
CA GLY A 912 3.86 -13.77 3.52
C GLY A 912 3.08 -15.08 3.44
N SER A 913 1.83 -15.02 2.97
CA SER A 913 1.00 -16.21 2.72
C SER A 913 1.62 -17.11 1.65
N SER A 914 2.18 -16.51 0.60
CA SER A 914 2.86 -17.25 -0.48
C SER A 914 4.06 -18.03 0.06
N ILE A 915 4.89 -17.44 0.91
CA ILE A 915 6.03 -18.12 1.54
C ILE A 915 5.56 -19.32 2.35
N PHE A 916 4.52 -19.15 3.17
CA PHE A 916 3.97 -20.22 4.01
C PHE A 916 3.45 -21.41 3.18
N VAL A 917 2.69 -21.14 2.11
CA VAL A 917 2.17 -22.19 1.22
C VAL A 917 3.31 -22.91 0.51
N MET A 918 4.30 -22.19 -0.01
CA MET A 918 5.46 -22.81 -0.67
C MET A 918 6.23 -23.73 0.28
N LEU A 919 6.46 -23.30 1.52
CA LEU A 919 7.15 -24.09 2.54
C LEU A 919 6.40 -25.40 2.84
N ALA A 920 5.09 -25.32 3.07
CA ALA A 920 4.26 -26.49 3.35
C ALA A 920 4.20 -27.45 2.14
N ALA A 921 4.11 -26.93 0.91
CA ALA A 921 4.10 -27.71 -0.32
C ALA A 921 5.40 -28.50 -0.56
N VAL A 922 6.55 -27.84 -0.33
CA VAL A 922 7.86 -28.48 -0.40
C VAL A 922 8.00 -29.56 0.68
N SER A 923 7.57 -29.25 1.91
CA SER A 923 7.56 -30.21 3.02
C SER A 923 6.77 -31.47 2.68
N ARG A 924 5.51 -31.32 2.23
CA ARG A 924 4.64 -32.45 1.81
C ARG A 924 5.26 -33.27 0.70
N SER A 925 5.69 -32.62 -0.37
CA SER A 925 6.17 -33.31 -1.57
C SER A 925 7.48 -34.04 -1.32
N SER A 926 8.35 -33.45 -0.50
CA SER A 926 9.57 -34.11 -0.04
C SER A 926 9.23 -35.38 0.72
N ARG A 927 8.27 -35.31 1.67
CA ARG A 927 7.89 -36.47 2.46
C ARG A 927 7.20 -37.54 1.61
N SER A 928 6.23 -37.17 0.77
CA SER A 928 5.51 -38.06 -0.16
C SER A 928 6.48 -38.85 -1.06
N TYR A 929 7.49 -38.17 -1.60
CA TYR A 929 8.53 -38.80 -2.42
C TYR A 929 9.39 -39.76 -1.60
N CYS A 930 9.88 -39.33 -0.43
CA CYS A 930 10.75 -40.15 0.41
C CYS A 930 10.08 -41.44 0.94
N ILE A 931 8.78 -41.42 1.20
CA ILE A 931 8.03 -42.62 1.64
C ILE A 931 7.45 -43.43 0.47
N GLY A 932 7.61 -42.97 -0.77
CA GLY A 932 7.18 -43.69 -1.97
C GLY A 932 5.66 -43.73 -2.16
N LEU A 933 4.94 -42.64 -1.88
CA LEU A 933 3.50 -42.59 -2.16
C LEU A 933 3.20 -42.69 -3.65
N LYS A 934 2.01 -43.20 -3.97
CA LYS A 934 1.51 -43.26 -5.35
C LYS A 934 1.43 -41.86 -5.95
N ASN A 935 1.98 -41.70 -7.15
CA ASN A 935 2.06 -40.42 -7.88
C ASN A 935 2.89 -39.33 -7.16
N SER A 936 3.83 -39.70 -6.30
CA SER A 936 4.73 -38.74 -5.63
C SER A 936 5.52 -37.88 -6.62
N ASP A 937 5.86 -38.41 -7.80
CA ASP A 937 6.47 -37.64 -8.90
C ASP A 937 5.58 -36.45 -9.32
N LEU A 938 4.26 -36.67 -9.42
CA LEU A 938 3.30 -35.63 -9.75
C LEU A 938 3.19 -34.60 -8.63
N GLU A 939 3.27 -35.01 -7.37
CA GLU A 939 3.31 -34.07 -6.24
C GLU A 939 4.54 -33.16 -6.29
N VAL A 940 5.71 -33.68 -6.65
CA VAL A 940 6.91 -32.88 -6.88
C VAL A 940 6.70 -31.85 -7.99
N TYR A 941 6.09 -32.25 -9.12
CA TYR A 941 5.75 -31.30 -10.19
C TYR A 941 4.74 -30.23 -9.74
N MET A 942 3.72 -30.62 -8.98
CA MET A 942 2.72 -29.69 -8.44
C MET A 942 3.36 -28.69 -7.47
N ALA A 943 4.25 -29.12 -6.58
CA ALA A 943 4.96 -28.22 -5.68
C ALA A 943 5.86 -27.25 -6.42
N HIS A 944 6.58 -27.69 -7.45
CA HIS A 944 7.38 -26.79 -8.29
C HIS A 944 6.53 -25.76 -9.02
N ALA A 945 5.44 -26.19 -9.67
CA ALA A 945 4.53 -25.30 -10.38
C ALA A 945 3.91 -24.26 -9.42
N LEU A 946 3.47 -24.71 -8.24
CA LEU A 946 2.92 -23.84 -7.20
C LEU A 946 3.98 -22.83 -6.70
N CYS A 947 5.19 -23.29 -6.39
CA CYS A 947 6.26 -22.41 -5.90
C CYS A 947 6.70 -21.40 -6.97
N ALA A 948 6.80 -21.81 -8.24
CA ALA A 948 7.15 -20.92 -9.34
C ALA A 948 6.09 -19.82 -9.54
N LEU A 949 4.80 -20.19 -9.50
CA LEU A 949 3.67 -19.25 -9.61
C LEU A 949 3.66 -18.26 -8.44
N LEU A 950 3.72 -18.76 -7.20
CA LEU A 950 3.69 -17.94 -5.99
C LEU A 950 4.91 -17.02 -5.90
N ARG A 951 6.10 -17.50 -6.28
CA ARG A 951 7.30 -16.65 -6.37
C ARG A 951 7.12 -15.53 -7.38
N LYS A 952 6.65 -15.82 -8.59
CA LYS A 952 6.43 -14.80 -9.64
C LYS A 952 5.51 -13.69 -9.14
N ASN A 953 4.39 -14.06 -8.51
CA ASN A 953 3.43 -13.11 -7.96
C ASN A 953 4.05 -12.31 -6.80
N ALA A 954 4.76 -12.97 -5.88
CA ALA A 954 5.41 -12.32 -4.76
C ALA A 954 6.47 -11.30 -5.20
N LEU A 955 7.30 -11.63 -6.20
CA LEU A 955 8.31 -10.72 -6.74
C LEU A 955 7.67 -9.49 -7.41
N HIS A 956 6.57 -9.69 -8.15
CA HIS A 956 5.82 -8.59 -8.74
C HIS A 956 5.27 -7.65 -7.67
N ILE A 957 4.59 -8.19 -6.66
CA ILE A 957 4.05 -7.44 -5.52
C ILE A 957 5.16 -6.67 -4.78
N MET A 958 6.31 -7.31 -4.55
CA MET A 958 7.45 -6.66 -3.90
C MET A 958 8.00 -5.50 -4.74
N THR A 959 7.96 -5.58 -6.08
CA THR A 959 8.39 -4.48 -6.95
C THR A 959 7.50 -3.25 -6.79
N GLU A 960 6.18 -3.44 -6.63
CA GLU A 960 5.22 -2.38 -6.29
C GLU A 960 5.50 -1.75 -4.91
N LEU A 961 6.03 -2.54 -3.96
CA LEU A 961 6.39 -2.09 -2.62
C LEU A 961 7.76 -1.38 -2.56
N VAL A 962 8.76 -1.76 -3.37
CA VAL A 962 10.10 -1.11 -3.38
C VAL A 962 10.01 0.34 -3.81
N HIS A 963 9.23 0.63 -4.86
CA HIS A 963 9.12 1.95 -5.46
C HIS A 963 8.01 2.81 -4.83
N GLY A 964 7.39 2.32 -3.76
CA GLY A 964 6.15 2.83 -3.15
C GLY A 964 6.30 4.02 -2.20
N GLY A 965 7.19 4.96 -2.48
CA GLY A 965 7.10 6.31 -1.94
C GLY A 965 6.12 7.16 -2.77
N LEU A 966 4.81 6.94 -2.64
CA LEU A 966 3.72 7.70 -3.29
C LEU A 966 3.72 7.83 -4.83
N TYR A 967 4.79 7.50 -5.56
CA TYR A 967 4.99 7.85 -6.97
C TYR A 967 5.80 6.81 -7.79
N GLY A 968 5.74 5.53 -7.44
CA GLY A 968 6.28 4.47 -8.31
C GLY A 968 5.45 4.34 -9.60
N LEU A 969 6.09 4.09 -10.75
CA LEU A 969 5.40 3.90 -12.04
C LEU A 969 4.40 2.73 -12.02
N GLU A 970 4.60 1.76 -11.13
CA GLU A 970 3.77 0.57 -10.94
C GLU A 970 2.82 0.68 -9.73
N ASN A 971 2.95 1.72 -8.89
CA ASN A 971 2.09 1.88 -7.72
C ASN A 971 0.85 2.72 -8.04
N GLU A 972 -0.31 2.06 -8.08
CA GLU A 972 -1.60 2.69 -8.38
C GLU A 972 -2.35 3.26 -7.15
N ASP A 973 -1.79 3.17 -5.95
CA ASP A 973 -2.54 3.43 -4.70
C ASP A 973 -3.12 4.84 -4.65
N LEU A 974 -2.33 5.84 -5.07
CA LEU A 974 -2.78 7.23 -5.14
C LEU A 974 -3.93 7.41 -6.15
N MET A 975 -3.85 6.73 -7.29
CA MET A 975 -4.87 6.80 -8.35
C MET A 975 -6.17 6.17 -7.85
N ARG A 976 -6.09 4.98 -7.24
CA ARG A 976 -7.22 4.29 -6.62
C ARG A 976 -7.89 5.15 -5.53
N ARG A 977 -7.10 5.80 -4.67
CA ARG A 977 -7.63 6.73 -3.65
C ARG A 977 -8.35 7.93 -4.27
N ARG A 978 -7.83 8.50 -5.35
CA ARG A 978 -8.48 9.63 -6.06
C ARG A 978 -9.77 9.22 -6.73
N ILE A 979 -9.78 8.07 -7.42
CA ILE A 979 -11.00 7.52 -8.03
C ILE A 979 -12.05 7.29 -6.95
N ALA A 980 -11.68 6.63 -5.85
CA ALA A 980 -12.58 6.41 -4.72
C ALA A 980 -13.11 7.72 -4.11
N GLY A 981 -12.24 8.73 -3.94
CA GLY A 981 -12.65 10.06 -3.46
C GLY A 981 -13.65 10.75 -4.38
N ALA A 982 -13.44 10.67 -5.69
CA ALA A 982 -14.37 11.22 -6.68
C ALA A 982 -15.73 10.49 -6.67
N VAL A 983 -15.72 9.16 -6.59
CA VAL A 983 -16.93 8.34 -6.46
C VAL A 983 -17.71 8.70 -5.18
N ALA A 984 -17.01 8.85 -4.05
CA ALA A 984 -17.63 9.21 -2.78
C ALA A 984 -18.23 10.63 -2.81
N THR A 985 -17.53 11.60 -3.40
CA THR A 985 -18.02 12.98 -3.52
C THR A 985 -19.23 13.07 -4.46
N ALA A 986 -19.24 12.27 -5.53
CA ALA A 986 -20.37 12.21 -6.46
C ALA A 986 -21.52 11.34 -5.97
N ASN A 987 -21.35 10.60 -4.86
CA ASN A 987 -22.27 9.57 -4.39
C ASN A 987 -22.66 8.57 -5.50
N GLY A 988 -21.69 8.20 -6.34
CA GLY A 988 -21.93 7.41 -7.54
C GLY A 988 -20.75 7.45 -8.52
N TYR A 989 -20.89 6.79 -9.67
CA TYR A 989 -19.87 6.82 -10.72
C TYR A 989 -19.86 8.22 -11.38
N PRO A 990 -18.78 9.01 -11.24
CA PRO A 990 -18.78 10.42 -11.62
C PRO A 990 -18.52 10.67 -13.11
N ILE A 991 -18.03 9.64 -13.83
CA ILE A 991 -17.61 9.80 -15.23
C ILE A 991 -18.83 9.66 -16.12
N VAL A 992 -19.06 10.68 -16.93
CA VAL A 992 -20.19 10.77 -17.85
C VAL A 992 -19.82 10.10 -19.18
N SER A 993 -20.79 9.42 -19.80
CA SER A 993 -20.59 8.85 -21.12
C SER A 993 -20.34 9.96 -22.16
N PRO A 994 -19.33 9.84 -23.05
CA PRO A 994 -19.12 10.80 -24.14
C PRO A 994 -20.35 10.99 -25.06
N LEU A 995 -21.29 10.04 -25.06
CA LEU A 995 -22.55 10.10 -25.82
C LEU A 995 -23.55 11.10 -25.23
N GLU A 996 -23.42 11.44 -23.96
CA GLU A 996 -24.33 12.38 -23.28
C GLU A 996 -24.07 13.84 -23.65
N LYS A 997 -22.99 14.13 -24.39
CA LYS A 997 -22.64 15.48 -24.89
C LYS A 997 -23.78 16.19 -25.62
N ASN A 998 -24.67 15.45 -26.28
CA ASN A 998 -25.80 16.02 -27.03
C ASN A 998 -27.03 16.32 -26.15
N CYS A 999 -27.13 15.73 -24.96
CA CYS A 999 -28.17 16.03 -23.97
C CYS A 999 -27.91 17.37 -23.27
N TRP A 1000 -26.75 18.00 -23.51
CA TRP A 1000 -26.30 19.23 -22.86
C TRP A 1000 -26.77 20.50 -23.58
N LYS A 1001 -27.66 20.40 -24.59
CA LYS A 1001 -28.27 21.55 -25.29
C LYS A 1001 -29.09 22.49 -24.39
N THR A 1002 -29.39 22.09 -23.16
CA THR A 1002 -30.09 22.90 -22.15
C THR A 1002 -29.17 23.75 -21.26
N MET A 1003 -27.85 23.59 -21.34
CA MET A 1003 -26.89 24.43 -20.61
C MET A 1003 -26.53 25.68 -21.42
N VAL A 1004 -26.80 26.85 -20.84
CA VAL A 1004 -26.42 28.14 -21.43
C VAL A 1004 -24.92 28.33 -21.28
N ASN A 1005 -24.25 28.75 -22.36
CA ASN A 1005 -22.82 29.06 -22.31
C ASN A 1005 -22.61 30.32 -21.46
N VAL A 1006 -22.18 30.13 -20.21
CA VAL A 1006 -21.99 31.19 -19.21
C VAL A 1006 -20.96 32.25 -19.64
N THR A 1007 -20.10 31.94 -20.62
CA THR A 1007 -19.14 32.92 -21.15
C THR A 1007 -19.75 33.91 -22.15
N LYS A 1008 -20.97 33.64 -22.66
CA LYS A 1008 -21.64 34.47 -23.68
C LYS A 1008 -22.78 35.33 -23.13
N GLY A 1009 -23.12 35.20 -21.86
CA GLY A 1009 -24.19 35.99 -21.26
C GLY A 1009 -23.91 36.31 -19.80
N ILE A 1010 -24.73 37.21 -19.27
CA ILE A 1010 -24.63 37.73 -17.92
C ILE A 1010 -25.95 37.40 -17.21
N LEU A 1011 -25.84 36.84 -16.00
CA LEU A 1011 -26.97 36.62 -15.13
C LEU A 1011 -27.39 37.96 -14.53
N VAL A 1012 -28.61 38.39 -14.84
CA VAL A 1012 -29.19 39.61 -14.27
C VAL A 1012 -30.23 39.20 -13.25
N THR A 1013 -30.01 39.62 -12.01
CA THR A 1013 -30.99 39.54 -10.94
C THR A 1013 -31.77 40.85 -10.93
N CYS A 1014 -33.08 40.77 -11.08
CA CYS A 1014 -33.99 41.91 -11.10
C CYS A 1014 -35.29 41.57 -10.38
N ASP A 1015 -36.00 42.57 -9.88
CA ASP A 1015 -37.33 42.36 -9.31
C ASP A 1015 -38.32 41.91 -10.42
N PRO A 1016 -39.44 41.27 -10.06
CA PRO A 1016 -40.36 40.72 -11.05
C PRO A 1016 -40.91 41.73 -12.05
N ALA A 1017 -41.10 43.00 -11.65
CA ALA A 1017 -41.60 44.05 -12.54
C ALA A 1017 -40.53 44.44 -13.56
N MET A 1018 -39.28 44.65 -13.10
CA MET A 1018 -38.14 44.88 -13.99
C MET A 1018 -37.88 43.70 -14.93
N LYS A 1019 -38.07 42.46 -14.46
CA LYS A 1019 -37.97 41.27 -15.32
C LYS A 1019 -38.99 41.28 -16.45
N GLN A 1020 -40.25 41.55 -16.15
CA GLN A 1020 -41.32 41.65 -17.16
C GLN A 1020 -41.04 42.78 -18.15
N PHE A 1021 -40.52 43.91 -17.67
CA PHE A 1021 -40.08 45.00 -18.54
C PHE A 1021 -38.97 44.57 -19.49
N LEU A 1022 -37.94 43.87 -19.00
CA LEU A 1022 -36.85 43.37 -19.85
C LEU A 1022 -37.34 42.34 -20.88
N LEU A 1023 -38.25 41.44 -20.49
CA LEU A 1023 -38.90 40.50 -21.41
C LEU A 1023 -39.69 41.23 -22.49
N HIS A 1024 -40.45 42.27 -22.11
CA HIS A 1024 -41.20 43.08 -23.06
C HIS A 1024 -40.29 43.85 -24.03
N LEU A 1025 -39.19 44.44 -23.55
CA LEU A 1025 -38.19 45.12 -24.40
C LEU A 1025 -37.53 44.14 -25.39
N ASP A 1026 -37.29 42.89 -24.98
CA ASP A 1026 -36.73 41.84 -25.83
C ASP A 1026 -37.72 41.37 -26.90
N GLU A 1027 -38.99 41.17 -26.52
CA GLU A 1027 -40.06 40.77 -27.43
C GLU A 1027 -40.40 41.84 -28.46
N THR A 1028 -40.43 43.11 -28.04
CA THR A 1028 -40.67 44.26 -28.91
C THR A 1028 -39.43 44.68 -29.71
N ILE A 1029 -38.27 44.06 -29.44
CA ILE A 1029 -37.00 44.37 -30.10
C ILE A 1029 -36.66 45.87 -29.96
N ALA A 1030 -36.94 46.45 -28.80
CA ALA A 1030 -36.76 47.89 -28.56
C ALA A 1030 -35.30 48.35 -28.69
N LEU A 1031 -34.34 47.44 -28.50
CA LEU A 1031 -32.91 47.70 -28.71
C LEU A 1031 -32.41 47.41 -30.14
N GLY A 1032 -33.30 46.96 -31.04
CA GLY A 1032 -32.98 46.59 -32.42
C GLY A 1032 -32.52 45.14 -32.60
N PHE A 1033 -32.35 44.38 -31.52
CA PHE A 1033 -32.03 42.95 -31.54
C PHE A 1033 -32.53 42.26 -30.26
N LYS A 1034 -32.72 40.93 -30.32
CA LYS A 1034 -33.00 40.11 -29.14
C LYS A 1034 -31.74 39.91 -28.31
N PHE A 1035 -31.86 40.13 -27.01
CA PHE A 1035 -30.81 40.11 -26.03
C PHE A 1035 -31.06 39.15 -24.86
N ILE A 1036 -32.29 38.67 -24.64
CA ILE A 1036 -32.55 37.62 -23.65
C ILE A 1036 -32.16 36.25 -24.22
N LEU A 1037 -31.18 35.61 -23.59
CA LEU A 1037 -30.71 34.28 -23.97
C LEU A 1037 -31.54 33.18 -23.31
N LYS A 1038 -31.98 33.39 -22.06
CA LYS A 1038 -32.82 32.44 -21.34
C LYS A 1038 -33.56 33.09 -20.17
N ASP A 1039 -34.85 32.80 -20.05
CA ASP A 1039 -35.61 33.03 -18.82
C ASP A 1039 -35.37 31.87 -17.83
N LEU A 1040 -34.98 32.17 -16.59
CA LEU A 1040 -34.59 31.18 -15.59
C LEU A 1040 -35.67 30.99 -14.51
N ASP A 1041 -36.00 32.05 -13.78
CA ASP A 1041 -37.01 32.05 -12.70
C ASP A 1041 -37.58 33.45 -12.47
N GLU A 1042 -38.48 33.65 -11.51
CA GLU A 1042 -39.21 34.90 -11.26
C GLU A 1042 -38.33 36.16 -11.08
N THR A 1043 -37.05 36.01 -10.73
CA THR A 1043 -36.14 37.13 -10.44
C THR A 1043 -34.82 37.10 -11.23
N HIS A 1044 -34.62 36.07 -12.05
CA HIS A 1044 -33.36 35.88 -12.78
C HIS A 1044 -33.60 35.69 -14.28
N VAL A 1045 -32.87 36.46 -15.07
CA VAL A 1045 -32.82 36.32 -16.54
C VAL A 1045 -31.38 36.29 -17.00
N PHE A 1046 -31.09 35.47 -18.00
CA PHE A 1046 -29.79 35.42 -18.63
C PHE A 1046 -29.81 36.21 -19.94
N ILE A 1047 -29.03 37.29 -20.00
CA ILE A 1047 -28.97 38.18 -21.18
C ILE A 1047 -27.59 38.13 -21.85
N SER A 1048 -27.51 38.55 -23.10
CA SER A 1048 -26.24 38.64 -23.84
C SER A 1048 -25.29 39.63 -23.17
N ALA A 1049 -23.99 39.34 -23.10
CA ALA A 1049 -23.01 40.27 -22.54
C ALA A 1049 -22.91 41.57 -23.38
N ASP A 1050 -23.06 41.44 -24.69
CA ASP A 1050 -22.95 42.55 -25.65
C ASP A 1050 -24.12 43.54 -25.55
N SER A 1051 -25.26 43.10 -25.01
CA SER A 1051 -26.43 43.97 -24.84
C SER A 1051 -26.35 44.86 -23.61
N VAL A 1052 -25.51 44.54 -22.62
CA VAL A 1052 -25.52 45.20 -21.30
C VAL A 1052 -25.13 46.66 -21.39
N SER A 1053 -24.13 47.02 -22.20
CA SER A 1053 -23.72 48.41 -22.40
C SER A 1053 -24.82 49.25 -23.05
N THR A 1054 -25.48 48.67 -24.06
CA THR A 1054 -26.57 49.34 -24.81
C THR A 1054 -27.82 49.48 -23.95
N LEU A 1055 -28.17 48.42 -23.22
CA LEU A 1055 -29.29 48.43 -22.27
C LEU A 1055 -29.02 49.47 -21.18
N SER A 1056 -27.86 49.46 -20.53
CA SER A 1056 -27.53 50.40 -19.46
C SER A 1056 -27.50 51.86 -19.91
N GLN A 1057 -27.19 52.16 -21.18
CA GLN A 1057 -27.20 53.53 -21.71
C GLN A 1057 -28.61 54.01 -22.08
N LYS A 1058 -29.50 53.11 -22.48
CA LYS A 1058 -30.83 53.45 -23.00
C LYS A 1058 -31.96 53.18 -22.01
N ILE A 1059 -31.69 52.47 -20.91
CA ILE A 1059 -32.73 51.99 -20.00
C ILE A 1059 -33.55 53.13 -19.40
N ASP A 1060 -32.91 54.22 -18.98
CA ASP A 1060 -33.59 55.38 -18.40
C ASP A 1060 -34.48 56.08 -19.44
N THR A 1061 -33.97 56.27 -20.66
CA THR A 1061 -34.75 56.88 -21.76
C THR A 1061 -35.91 55.98 -22.22
N LEU A 1062 -35.71 54.66 -22.22
CA LEU A 1062 -36.75 53.69 -22.55
C LEU A 1062 -37.83 53.65 -21.47
N MET A 1063 -37.44 53.74 -20.19
CA MET A 1063 -38.36 53.86 -19.06
C MET A 1063 -39.18 55.16 -19.13
N GLU A 1064 -38.57 56.28 -19.50
CA GLU A 1064 -39.26 57.58 -19.67
C GLU A 1064 -40.20 57.59 -20.90
N SER A 1065 -39.93 56.77 -21.91
CA SER A 1065 -40.74 56.67 -23.13
C SER A 1065 -41.99 55.78 -23.01
N LEU A 1066 -42.18 55.12 -21.86
CA LEU A 1066 -43.35 54.30 -21.60
C LEU A 1066 -44.60 55.18 -21.43
N SER A 1067 -45.62 54.95 -22.26
CA SER A 1067 -46.95 55.52 -22.01
C SER A 1067 -47.51 55.01 -20.68
N PRO A 1068 -48.27 55.82 -19.92
CA PRO A 1068 -48.76 55.45 -18.58
C PRO A 1068 -49.50 54.10 -18.54
N ASP A 1069 -50.14 53.69 -19.64
CA ASP A 1069 -50.87 52.42 -19.75
C ASP A 1069 -49.99 51.15 -19.64
N ILE A 1070 -48.66 51.26 -19.78
CA ILE A 1070 -47.71 50.13 -19.61
C ILE A 1070 -47.07 50.15 -18.23
N ALA A 1071 -46.97 51.29 -17.56
CA ALA A 1071 -46.38 51.38 -16.22
C ALA A 1071 -47.31 50.83 -15.10
N GLU A 1072 -48.61 50.66 -15.40
CA GLU A 1072 -49.62 50.14 -14.46
C GLU A 1072 -49.87 48.63 -14.57
N LYS A 1073 -49.30 47.96 -15.60
CA LYS A 1073 -49.28 46.49 -15.74
C LYS A 1073 -47.95 45.92 -15.29
#